data_AF-A0ABD2MJC5-F1
#
_entry.id   AF-A0ABD2MJC5-F1
#
_cell.length_a   1.000
_cell.length_b   1.000
_cell.length_c   1.000
_cell.angle_alpha   90.00
_cell.angle_beta   90.00
_cell.angle_gamma   90.00
#
_symmetry.space_group_name_H-M   'P 1'
#
loop_
_entity.id
_entity.type
_entity.pdbx_description
1 polymer ?
#
loop_
_entity_poly.entity_id
_entity_poly.type
_entity_poly.pdbx_seq_one_letter_code
_entity_poly.pdbx_strand_id
1 'polypeptide(L)'
;MSDKKCANCSQHIRGTNQHLQCDACSQGVHISFTDLEPDCARLTRNKELAVEAADRLARARNIIIVGIMETDGPTNQRKLADEIVVSDILNTIKEGNDSIEVINMFRLVKPKPNASRPRAIKVSLSNDYVGKRILKKKSKQLSQISTVDEKTEEQIEYLNNLRRNFRKKWCYQILKKAMTSLKGEPQPSGYPFEAVKTYVMNPKSITMGQLYGEFDLQTHEWTDGILPSLVRVGIIAENKDKRWYIFDGPVDAVWIENMNTVLDDNKKLCLSSGEIIKLRDTMTMMFEVADLAVASPATVSRCGMVYLEPSVLGLSPFINCWINVLPTLAKPFGERLKSLFDIYVLPGIELVRNKTREILTSVDSALLINFLALMDYRLQPISGKDNRPPPSEGFRNLMGSLMVPFVVSSFIWSIGATCDSNGRNRINSFVRKTMMNYAHGPEFPPEGIVYDYKLRDGGFGEPSDSGEPEPPRWEHWMAKVENYKITVDMKYSDIEVPTIDNVRNSYMIGTILMNEHNVLCVGPTGTGKTLTVIAKLGKNMHKKFICDFLSFSARTSANQTQDLIDSKLDRRRKGVFGPPVLKRQVFFIDDFNMPALEVYGAQPPIELIRQWMDFGGWYDRRNIGDFRKIIDVNFVTSMGPPGGGRNPVTARLLRHFHYLAFLEMEDFSKRNIFGTILKFWLDRTQEQSDYFESILQSSMIVYSTILKELLPTPAKTHYTFNLRDLSKVFQGVLMFEPEQVQDITEIVRLWYHECLRVFQDRLVNDEDRDWFNNLLYTTIREKFVLNPDEALGSNAILFGDFLDPQADIKMYTQITDREKLSNVLDYYLTEYNNQSTRPMKLVLFLDAISHVCRISRIIRQPMGNALLLGMGGSGRQSLTRLATFMAEFYRFQIELSKVYGTTEWRDDIKQLMLKAGLLRVESVFLFSDTQIKSETFLEDLNNILNSGDVPNIYQPDEMDSIYQNMKGILQEMGMTPTKSNLFAVYQKQVRSNLHTVITMSPIGEIFRARLRQFPALVNNCTIDWFSAWPDSALQVSVIEKMQHTGAVW
;
A
#
# COMPACT_ATOMS: atom_id res chain seq x y z
N MET A 1 14.81 -69.85 -7.30
CA MET A 1 14.69 -70.57 -8.58
C MET A 1 15.34 -69.67 -9.62
N SER A 2 16.64 -69.87 -9.89
CA SER A 2 17.18 -70.54 -11.11
C SER A 2 17.21 -69.58 -12.31
N ASP A 3 18.29 -69.34 -13.07
CA ASP A 3 19.70 -69.78 -13.03
C ASP A 3 20.50 -68.85 -13.98
N LYS A 4 21.86 -68.75 -14.04
CA LYS A 4 22.98 -69.44 -13.36
C LYS A 4 24.20 -68.47 -13.25
N LYS A 5 25.43 -68.97 -13.09
CA LYS A 5 26.73 -68.23 -13.13
C LYS A 5 27.64 -68.74 -14.25
N CYS A 6 28.52 -67.89 -14.79
CA CYS A 6 29.95 -68.15 -15.12
C CYS A 6 30.58 -66.81 -15.60
N ALA A 7 31.73 -66.27 -15.16
CA ALA A 7 32.95 -66.76 -14.50
C ALA A 7 34.05 -67.33 -15.42
N ASN A 8 35.29 -66.86 -15.19
CA ASN A 8 36.59 -67.20 -15.82
C ASN A 8 36.78 -66.68 -17.27
N CYS A 9 37.89 -66.01 -17.63
CA CYS A 9 39.27 -66.40 -17.36
C CYS A 9 40.24 -65.23 -17.12
N SER A 10 41.41 -65.55 -16.57
CA SER A 10 42.51 -64.65 -16.19
C SER A 10 43.77 -64.91 -17.03
N GLN A 11 44.63 -63.88 -17.23
CA GLN A 11 46.10 -63.90 -16.95
C GLN A 11 46.93 -62.83 -17.70
N HIS A 12 47.79 -62.15 -16.93
CA HIS A 12 49.17 -61.64 -17.17
C HIS A 12 49.73 -61.04 -18.49
N ILE A 13 50.82 -60.28 -18.29
CA ILE A 13 51.90 -59.76 -19.19
C ILE A 13 51.69 -58.27 -19.58
N ARG A 14 52.32 -57.29 -18.89
CA ARG A 14 53.71 -56.75 -19.00
C ARG A 14 54.07 -56.12 -20.37
N GLY A 15 54.57 -54.87 -20.38
CA GLY A 15 55.63 -54.43 -21.31
C GLY A 15 55.34 -53.28 -22.30
N THR A 16 55.63 -52.05 -21.87
CA THR A 16 56.41 -50.99 -22.58
C THR A 16 56.55 -50.91 -24.12
N ASN A 17 56.16 -49.75 -24.67
CA ASN A 17 56.87 -48.85 -25.63
C ASN A 17 57.21 -49.23 -27.11
N GLN A 18 56.95 -48.24 -28.01
CA GLN A 18 57.59 -47.94 -29.32
C GLN A 18 57.36 -48.94 -30.50
N HIS A 19 57.34 -48.59 -31.80
CA HIS A 19 57.31 -47.31 -32.56
C HIS A 19 56.93 -47.58 -34.06
N LEU A 20 56.35 -46.58 -34.76
CA LEU A 20 56.56 -46.18 -36.19
C LEU A 20 56.03 -47.00 -37.42
N GLN A 21 55.73 -46.20 -38.49
CA GLN A 21 55.64 -46.50 -39.95
C GLN A 21 54.47 -47.36 -40.50
N CYS A 22 53.95 -47.21 -41.73
CA CYS A 22 54.15 -46.23 -42.83
C CYS A 22 52.90 -46.21 -43.78
N ASP A 23 52.80 -45.19 -44.66
CA ASP A 23 52.34 -45.13 -46.08
C ASP A 23 51.37 -46.20 -46.70
N ALA A 24 50.62 -45.95 -47.79
CA ALA A 24 50.07 -44.73 -48.42
C ALA A 24 49.10 -45.14 -49.57
N CYS A 25 48.11 -44.29 -49.86
CA CYS A 25 47.37 -44.11 -51.12
C CYS A 25 46.53 -45.23 -51.81
N SER A 26 45.34 -44.78 -52.25
CA SER A 26 44.60 -45.14 -53.49
C SER A 26 44.00 -46.53 -53.68
N GLN A 27 42.67 -46.64 -53.58
CA GLN A 27 41.73 -46.60 -54.72
C GLN A 27 40.31 -46.29 -54.19
N GLY A 28 39.37 -45.84 -55.05
CA GLY A 28 38.17 -45.11 -54.61
C GLY A 28 36.80 -45.76 -54.85
N VAL A 29 35.77 -45.06 -54.35
CA VAL A 29 34.33 -45.14 -54.70
C VAL A 29 33.63 -46.48 -54.33
N HIS A 30 32.84 -46.57 -53.24
CA HIS A 30 31.52 -45.95 -53.07
C HIS A 30 31.10 -45.95 -51.58
N ILE A 31 30.63 -44.81 -51.05
CA ILE A 31 29.81 -44.79 -49.81
C ILE A 31 28.62 -43.85 -50.03
N SER A 32 27.42 -44.39 -49.92
CA SER A 32 26.16 -43.64 -49.92
C SER A 32 25.98 -42.92 -48.58
N PHE A 33 25.82 -41.60 -48.61
CA PHE A 33 25.37 -40.83 -47.45
C PHE A 33 23.84 -40.87 -47.35
N THR A 34 23.34 -41.79 -46.55
CA THR A 34 21.99 -41.74 -45.97
C THR A 34 22.07 -42.05 -44.48
N ASP A 35 21.12 -41.50 -43.72
CA ASP A 35 20.85 -41.77 -42.30
C ASP A 35 21.82 -41.21 -41.26
N LEU A 36 21.83 -39.87 -41.12
CA LEU A 36 22.19 -39.23 -39.86
C LEU A 36 21.59 -37.82 -39.62
N GLU A 37 20.28 -37.59 -39.85
CA GLU A 37 19.56 -36.45 -39.23
C GLU A 37 18.01 -36.49 -39.35
N PRO A 38 17.27 -36.82 -38.26
CA PRO A 38 15.84 -36.49 -38.16
C PRO A 38 15.44 -35.61 -36.96
N ASP A 39 16.22 -35.63 -35.86
CA ASP A 39 15.75 -35.15 -34.56
C ASP A 39 16.04 -33.67 -34.26
N CYS A 40 17.08 -33.06 -34.85
CA CYS A 40 17.27 -31.61 -34.75
C CYS A 40 16.17 -30.85 -35.50
N ALA A 41 15.85 -31.27 -36.73
CA ALA A 41 14.78 -30.69 -37.52
C ALA A 41 13.41 -30.75 -36.80
N ARG A 42 13.09 -31.87 -36.14
CA ARG A 42 11.83 -32.01 -35.37
C ARG A 42 11.69 -31.03 -34.20
N LEU A 43 12.78 -30.72 -33.49
CA LEU A 43 12.76 -29.80 -32.36
C LEU A 43 12.63 -28.33 -32.79
N THR A 44 13.19 -27.94 -33.93
CA THR A 44 12.99 -26.61 -34.53
C THR A 44 11.55 -26.50 -35.06
N ARG A 45 11.10 -27.50 -35.83
CA ARG A 45 9.75 -27.58 -36.40
C ARG A 45 8.63 -27.52 -35.37
N ASN A 46 8.82 -28.07 -34.17
CA ASN A 46 7.84 -27.97 -33.08
C ASN A 46 7.79 -26.58 -32.42
N LYS A 47 8.89 -25.81 -32.44
CA LYS A 47 8.87 -24.39 -32.05
C LYS A 47 8.23 -23.53 -33.15
N GLU A 48 8.58 -23.78 -34.40
CA GLU A 48 7.99 -23.14 -35.58
C GLU A 48 6.46 -23.32 -35.56
N LEU A 49 5.95 -24.54 -35.34
CA LEU A 49 4.51 -24.85 -35.26
C LEU A 49 3.78 -24.11 -34.13
N ALA A 50 4.42 -23.92 -32.97
CA ALA A 50 3.82 -23.19 -31.84
C ALA A 50 3.78 -21.67 -32.09
N VAL A 51 4.86 -21.13 -32.66
CA VAL A 51 4.92 -19.72 -33.12
C VAL A 51 3.97 -19.49 -34.29
N GLU A 52 3.83 -20.47 -35.19
CA GLU A 52 2.91 -20.47 -36.32
C GLU A 52 1.44 -20.47 -35.86
N ALA A 53 1.07 -21.25 -34.85
CA ALA A 53 -0.30 -21.20 -34.31
C ALA A 53 -0.63 -19.80 -33.75
N ALA A 54 0.31 -19.17 -33.05
CA ALA A 54 0.16 -17.81 -32.53
C ALA A 54 0.15 -16.73 -33.63
N ASP A 55 1.01 -16.84 -34.65
CA ASP A 55 1.09 -15.87 -35.76
C ASP A 55 -0.06 -16.07 -36.77
N ARG A 56 -0.54 -17.30 -36.98
CA ARG A 56 -1.79 -17.56 -37.73
C ARG A 56 -3.00 -16.97 -37.00
N LEU A 57 -3.06 -17.03 -35.66
CA LEU A 57 -4.08 -16.33 -34.88
C LEU A 57 -3.97 -14.80 -35.04
N ALA A 58 -2.77 -14.24 -34.93
CA ALA A 58 -2.49 -12.81 -35.06
C ALA A 58 -2.74 -12.26 -36.48
N ARG A 59 -2.67 -13.11 -37.51
CA ARG A 59 -2.99 -12.75 -38.91
C ARG A 59 -4.44 -13.04 -39.30
N ALA A 60 -5.08 -14.04 -38.70
CA ALA A 60 -6.49 -14.32 -38.95
C ALA A 60 -7.41 -13.25 -38.33
N ARG A 61 -6.96 -12.61 -37.24
CA ARG A 61 -7.53 -11.36 -36.70
C ARG A 61 -6.37 -10.51 -36.19
N ASN A 62 -6.18 -9.31 -36.74
CA ASN A 62 -5.09 -8.37 -36.39
C ASN A 62 -5.13 -7.89 -34.91
N ILE A 63 -6.05 -8.40 -34.10
CA ILE A 63 -6.28 -7.98 -32.73
C ILE A 63 -6.54 -9.20 -31.84
N ILE A 64 -5.70 -9.35 -30.81
CA ILE A 64 -5.79 -10.45 -29.84
C ILE A 64 -6.10 -9.89 -28.45
N ILE A 65 -7.13 -10.41 -27.80
CA ILE A 65 -7.35 -10.22 -26.36
C ILE A 65 -6.86 -11.46 -25.62
N VAL A 66 -5.97 -11.27 -24.65
CA VAL A 66 -5.40 -12.33 -23.81
C VAL A 66 -6.05 -12.28 -22.42
N GLY A 67 -7.16 -13.02 -22.26
CA GLY A 67 -7.90 -13.13 -21.01
C GLY A 67 -7.33 -14.15 -20.03
N ILE A 68 -7.56 -13.96 -18.73
CA ILE A 68 -7.44 -15.01 -17.71
C ILE A 68 -8.85 -15.28 -17.17
N MET A 69 -9.22 -16.55 -17.00
CA MET A 69 -10.30 -16.90 -16.09
C MET A 69 -9.71 -17.03 -14.68
N GLU A 70 -9.73 -15.95 -13.93
CA GLU A 70 -9.56 -15.94 -12.47
C GLU A 70 -10.98 -16.08 -11.90
N THR A 71 -11.44 -17.33 -11.73
CA THR A 71 -12.73 -17.61 -11.10
C THR A 71 -12.55 -17.60 -9.58
N ASP A 72 -12.95 -16.51 -8.94
CA ASP A 72 -12.98 -16.42 -7.48
C ASP A 72 -14.01 -17.40 -6.87
N GLY A 73 -13.53 -18.23 -5.94
CA GLY A 73 -14.36 -19.03 -5.04
C GLY A 73 -14.69 -20.47 -5.50
N PRO A 74 -14.74 -21.44 -4.56
CA PRO A 74 -15.04 -22.84 -4.88
C PRO A 74 -16.52 -23.11 -5.21
N THR A 75 -17.41 -22.15 -4.99
CA THR A 75 -18.87 -22.35 -4.99
C THR A 75 -19.52 -22.38 -6.38
N ASN A 76 -18.94 -21.73 -7.39
CA ASN A 76 -19.54 -21.63 -8.74
C ASN A 76 -19.06 -22.68 -9.74
N GLN A 77 -18.13 -23.57 -9.36
CA GLN A 77 -17.61 -24.61 -10.26
C GLN A 77 -18.66 -25.64 -10.72
N ARG A 78 -19.77 -25.83 -9.98
CA ARG A 78 -20.81 -26.81 -10.35
C ARG A 78 -21.79 -26.30 -11.42
N LYS A 79 -22.28 -25.06 -11.32
CA LYS A 79 -23.40 -24.61 -12.18
C LYS A 79 -23.05 -24.34 -13.65
N LEU A 80 -21.79 -24.11 -14.00
CA LEU A 80 -21.37 -23.94 -15.41
C LEU A 80 -20.89 -25.27 -16.06
N ALA A 81 -20.75 -26.35 -15.30
CA ALA A 81 -20.28 -27.63 -15.80
C ALA A 81 -21.44 -28.51 -16.33
N ASP A 82 -22.66 -28.30 -15.83
CA ASP A 82 -23.80 -29.22 -16.03
C ASP A 82 -24.54 -29.05 -17.39
N GLU A 83 -24.21 -28.05 -18.22
CA GLU A 83 -24.90 -27.80 -19.52
C GLU A 83 -24.16 -28.30 -20.77
N ILE A 84 -23.07 -29.07 -20.65
CA ILE A 84 -22.41 -29.71 -21.80
C ILE A 84 -22.56 -31.23 -21.71
N VAL A 85 -23.56 -31.75 -22.44
CA VAL A 85 -23.94 -33.17 -22.49
C VAL A 85 -22.77 -34.07 -22.92
N VAL A 86 -22.43 -35.06 -22.09
CA VAL A 86 -21.27 -35.98 -22.25
C VAL A 86 -21.67 -37.34 -22.86
N SER A 87 -22.91 -37.53 -23.33
CA SER A 87 -23.44 -38.86 -23.70
C SER A 87 -22.79 -39.54 -24.93
N ASP A 88 -22.25 -38.77 -25.88
CA ASP A 88 -21.93 -39.32 -27.21
C ASP A 88 -20.46 -39.76 -27.39
N ILE A 89 -19.57 -39.43 -26.44
CA ILE A 89 -18.12 -39.71 -26.56
C ILE A 89 -17.76 -41.16 -26.21
N LEU A 90 -18.58 -41.83 -25.38
CA LEU A 90 -18.27 -43.18 -24.88
C LEU A 90 -18.52 -44.30 -25.90
N ASN A 91 -19.30 -44.07 -26.96
CA ASN A 91 -19.62 -45.09 -27.96
C ASN A 91 -18.61 -45.19 -29.12
N THR A 92 -17.63 -44.28 -29.23
CA THR A 92 -16.61 -44.31 -30.29
C THR A 92 -15.28 -44.94 -29.84
N ILE A 93 -15.17 -45.42 -28.60
CA ILE A 93 -13.92 -45.95 -28.01
C ILE A 93 -14.02 -47.47 -27.83
N LYS A 94 -14.33 -48.21 -28.91
CA LYS A 94 -14.45 -49.68 -28.84
C LYS A 94 -13.78 -50.50 -29.95
N GLU A 95 -13.10 -49.88 -30.91
CA GLU A 95 -12.40 -50.62 -31.98
C GLU A 95 -10.98 -50.07 -32.26
N GLY A 96 -9.95 -50.91 -32.07
CA GLY A 96 -8.77 -50.97 -32.94
C GLY A 96 -7.50 -50.18 -32.59
N ASN A 97 -6.60 -50.83 -31.84
CA ASN A 97 -5.13 -50.85 -31.96
C ASN A 97 -4.26 -49.57 -31.91
N ASP A 98 -3.46 -49.50 -30.83
CA ASP A 98 -2.00 -49.25 -30.82
C ASP A 98 -1.39 -48.27 -31.83
N SER A 99 -1.52 -46.96 -31.56
CA SER A 99 -0.56 -45.92 -32.02
C SER A 99 -0.80 -44.53 -31.38
N ILE A 100 -0.84 -44.46 -30.04
CA ILE A 100 -1.16 -43.20 -29.31
C ILE A 100 -0.15 -42.91 -28.19
N GLU A 101 1.03 -42.33 -28.51
CA GLU A 101 1.93 -41.85 -27.44
C GLU A 101 2.79 -40.59 -27.73
N VAL A 102 2.61 -39.92 -28.88
CA VAL A 102 3.42 -38.70 -29.23
C VAL A 102 2.57 -37.44 -29.47
N ILE A 103 1.24 -37.53 -29.43
CA ILE A 103 0.31 -36.42 -29.77
C ILE A 103 -0.24 -35.71 -28.52
N ASN A 104 0.63 -35.35 -27.56
CA ASN A 104 0.23 -34.72 -26.29
C ASN A 104 0.95 -33.39 -25.93
N MET A 105 1.85 -32.84 -26.77
CA MET A 105 2.50 -31.54 -26.47
C MET A 105 1.67 -30.29 -26.80
N PHE A 106 0.70 -30.38 -27.71
CA PHE A 106 -0.29 -29.32 -27.97
C PHE A 106 -1.62 -29.95 -28.43
N ARG A 107 -2.68 -29.90 -27.60
CA ARG A 107 -4.03 -30.27 -28.02
C ARG A 107 -4.74 -29.08 -28.68
N LEU A 108 -4.64 -28.98 -30.00
CA LEU A 108 -5.59 -28.20 -30.80
C LEU A 108 -6.83 -29.06 -31.08
N VAL A 109 -7.98 -28.66 -30.54
CA VAL A 109 -9.27 -29.28 -30.89
C VAL A 109 -9.61 -28.89 -32.34
N LYS A 110 -9.72 -29.87 -33.24
CA LYS A 110 -10.11 -29.62 -34.64
C LYS A 110 -11.55 -29.06 -34.67
N PRO A 111 -11.82 -27.96 -35.41
CA PRO A 111 -13.18 -27.47 -35.57
C PRO A 111 -14.00 -28.42 -36.47
N LYS A 112 -15.28 -28.66 -36.11
CA LYS A 112 -16.25 -29.22 -37.07
C LYS A 112 -16.46 -28.20 -38.21
N PRO A 113 -16.57 -28.63 -39.48
CA PRO A 113 -17.12 -27.77 -40.52
C PRO A 113 -18.59 -27.47 -40.19
N ASN A 114 -19.02 -26.23 -40.44
CA ASN A 114 -20.38 -25.70 -40.26
C ASN A 114 -20.86 -25.52 -38.79
N ALA A 115 -20.33 -24.49 -38.10
CA ALA A 115 -20.96 -23.92 -36.91
C ALA A 115 -20.75 -22.39 -36.83
N SER A 116 -21.83 -21.65 -36.58
CA SER A 116 -21.93 -20.18 -36.62
C SER A 116 -21.71 -19.49 -35.25
N ARG A 117 -20.75 -20.00 -34.45
CA ARG A 117 -20.40 -19.45 -33.12
C ARG A 117 -18.90 -19.09 -33.04
N PRO A 118 -18.50 -18.14 -32.18
CA PRO A 118 -17.11 -17.69 -32.09
C PRO A 118 -16.15 -18.83 -31.73
N ARG A 119 -15.01 -18.89 -32.45
CA ARG A 119 -14.01 -19.96 -32.33
C ARG A 119 -13.04 -19.66 -31.18
N ALA A 120 -13.25 -20.29 -30.03
CA ALA A 120 -12.28 -20.29 -28.93
C ALA A 120 -11.20 -21.36 -29.15
N ILE A 121 -9.92 -21.03 -28.89
CA ILE A 121 -8.81 -21.98 -28.90
C ILE A 121 -8.24 -22.10 -27.49
N LYS A 122 -8.34 -23.29 -26.89
CA LYS A 122 -7.68 -23.61 -25.62
C LYS A 122 -6.27 -24.13 -25.90
N VAL A 123 -5.26 -23.54 -25.26
CA VAL A 123 -3.85 -23.95 -25.39
C VAL A 123 -3.39 -24.55 -24.07
N SER A 124 -3.02 -25.84 -24.09
CA SER A 124 -2.43 -26.55 -22.95
C SER A 124 -0.98 -26.94 -23.25
N LEU A 125 -0.06 -26.56 -22.37
CA LEU A 125 1.32 -27.03 -22.38
C LEU A 125 1.44 -28.21 -21.42
N SER A 126 1.95 -29.36 -21.89
CA SER A 126 2.24 -30.52 -21.04
C SER A 126 3.72 -30.52 -20.62
N ASN A 127 3.96 -30.79 -19.34
CA ASN A 127 5.30 -31.05 -18.84
C ASN A 127 5.62 -32.53 -19.05
N ASP A 128 6.64 -32.88 -19.85
CA ASP A 128 7.71 -33.74 -19.35
C ASP A 128 8.98 -33.88 -20.23
N TYR A 129 10.05 -34.36 -19.59
CA TYR A 129 11.19 -35.10 -20.15
C TYR A 129 12.22 -34.52 -21.16
N VAL A 130 12.16 -33.26 -21.62
CA VAL A 130 13.19 -32.73 -22.57
C VAL A 130 14.47 -32.18 -21.88
N GLY A 131 14.39 -31.75 -20.62
CA GLY A 131 15.48 -30.99 -19.96
C GLY A 131 16.80 -31.74 -19.72
N LYS A 132 16.79 -33.08 -19.56
CA LYS A 132 17.98 -33.83 -19.09
C LYS A 132 18.98 -34.24 -20.18
N ARG A 133 18.62 -34.25 -21.48
CA ARG A 133 19.54 -34.72 -22.56
C ARG A 133 20.29 -33.61 -23.29
N ILE A 134 19.73 -32.40 -23.43
CA ILE A 134 20.37 -31.30 -24.18
C ILE A 134 21.59 -30.73 -23.42
N LEU A 135 21.54 -30.69 -22.08
CA LEU A 135 22.61 -30.11 -21.25
C LEU A 135 23.92 -30.92 -21.24
N LYS A 136 23.89 -32.24 -21.51
CA LYS A 136 25.11 -33.06 -21.54
C LYS A 136 25.99 -32.86 -22.79
N LYS A 137 25.45 -32.31 -23.90
CA LYS A 137 26.25 -32.00 -25.11
C LYS A 137 26.94 -30.64 -25.05
N LYS A 138 26.37 -29.63 -24.36
CA LYS A 138 26.96 -28.28 -24.30
C LYS A 138 28.08 -28.08 -23.26
N SER A 139 28.18 -28.91 -22.22
CA SER A 139 29.26 -28.78 -21.22
C SER A 139 30.66 -29.05 -21.79
N LYS A 140 30.79 -29.78 -22.91
CA LYS A 140 32.07 -30.02 -23.60
C LYS A 140 32.52 -28.89 -24.55
N GLN A 141 31.67 -27.92 -24.87
CA GLN A 141 32.00 -26.79 -25.76
C GLN A 141 32.26 -25.47 -25.02
N LEU A 142 31.95 -25.38 -23.73
CA LEU A 142 32.03 -24.14 -22.95
C LEU A 142 33.38 -23.90 -22.27
N SER A 143 34.39 -24.75 -22.49
CA SER A 143 35.72 -24.65 -21.87
C SER A 143 36.77 -23.91 -22.71
N GLN A 144 36.38 -23.19 -23.77
CA GLN A 144 37.31 -22.58 -24.74
C GLN A 144 37.01 -21.11 -25.14
N ILE A 145 36.06 -20.43 -24.47
CA ILE A 145 35.74 -19.03 -24.80
C ILE A 145 35.90 -18.15 -23.56
N SER A 146 37.06 -17.49 -23.47
CA SER A 146 37.43 -16.58 -22.39
C SER A 146 37.78 -15.19 -22.95
N THR A 147 36.75 -14.41 -23.29
CA THR A 147 36.83 -12.96 -23.53
C THR A 147 35.54 -12.32 -23.04
N VAL A 148 35.67 -11.32 -22.18
CA VAL A 148 34.57 -10.56 -21.56
C VAL A 148 34.30 -9.32 -22.41
N ASP A 149 33.04 -9.02 -22.73
CA ASP A 149 32.62 -7.70 -23.24
C ASP A 149 31.11 -7.48 -23.07
N GLU A 150 30.74 -6.27 -22.63
CA GLU A 150 29.46 -5.53 -22.53
C GLU A 150 28.11 -6.28 -22.42
N LYS A 151 27.88 -7.35 -23.18
CA LYS A 151 26.64 -8.15 -23.21
C LYS A 151 26.26 -8.73 -21.84
N THR A 152 27.21 -8.84 -20.91
CA THR A 152 26.96 -9.28 -19.54
C THR A 152 26.11 -8.29 -18.73
N GLU A 153 26.24 -6.97 -18.92
CA GLU A 153 25.45 -6.01 -18.13
C GLU A 153 23.98 -6.01 -18.55
N GLU A 154 23.68 -5.99 -19.86
CA GLU A 154 22.30 -6.15 -20.34
C GLU A 154 21.71 -7.51 -19.92
N GLN A 155 22.50 -8.58 -19.91
CA GLN A 155 22.05 -9.88 -19.42
C GLN A 155 21.80 -9.89 -17.90
N ILE A 156 22.57 -9.14 -17.12
CA ILE A 156 22.39 -9.00 -15.67
C ILE A 156 21.19 -8.09 -15.35
N GLU A 157 20.99 -6.96 -16.03
CA GLU A 157 19.76 -6.14 -15.91
C GLU A 157 18.54 -6.94 -16.36
N TYR A 158 18.66 -7.74 -17.43
CA TYR A 158 17.62 -8.67 -17.87
C TYR A 158 17.30 -9.75 -16.84
N LEU A 159 18.31 -10.38 -16.21
CA LEU A 159 18.13 -11.39 -15.16
C LEU A 159 17.58 -10.78 -13.86
N ASN A 160 17.93 -9.54 -13.53
CA ASN A 160 17.37 -8.80 -12.40
C ASN A 160 15.90 -8.39 -12.65
N ASN A 161 15.54 -8.04 -13.89
CA ASN A 161 14.14 -7.87 -14.28
C ASN A 161 13.36 -9.20 -14.28
N LEU A 162 14.02 -10.31 -14.61
CA LEU A 162 13.51 -11.68 -14.52
C LEU A 162 13.15 -12.08 -13.08
N ARG A 163 13.93 -11.61 -12.08
CA ARG A 163 13.66 -11.79 -10.65
C ARG A 163 12.42 -11.02 -10.16
N ARG A 164 12.09 -9.88 -10.77
CA ARG A 164 11.02 -8.98 -10.29
C ARG A 164 9.62 -9.34 -10.81
N ASN A 165 9.50 -9.78 -12.07
CA ASN A 165 8.21 -9.79 -12.77
C ASN A 165 8.02 -11.02 -13.66
N PHE A 166 7.41 -12.09 -13.13
CA PHE A 166 7.19 -13.35 -13.86
C PHE A 166 5.69 -13.72 -13.93
N ARG A 167 4.96 -13.21 -14.94
CA ARG A 167 3.65 -13.72 -15.45
C ARG A 167 3.15 -12.88 -16.63
N LYS A 168 2.22 -13.46 -17.42
CA LYS A 168 1.46 -12.91 -18.58
C LYS A 168 2.28 -12.16 -19.65
N LYS A 169 2.89 -11.04 -19.32
CA LYS A 169 3.76 -10.24 -20.21
C LYS A 169 4.84 -11.07 -20.89
N TRP A 170 5.40 -12.04 -20.18
CA TRP A 170 6.41 -12.94 -20.74
C TRP A 170 5.90 -13.75 -21.93
N CYS A 171 4.60 -14.01 -22.08
CA CYS A 171 4.08 -14.69 -23.28
C CYS A 171 4.32 -13.84 -24.54
N TYR A 172 3.90 -12.57 -24.55
CA TYR A 172 4.15 -11.69 -25.70
C TYR A 172 5.62 -11.24 -25.78
N GLN A 173 6.34 -11.09 -24.66
CA GLN A 173 7.76 -10.72 -24.67
C GLN A 173 8.66 -11.88 -25.15
N ILE A 174 8.35 -13.13 -24.81
CA ILE A 174 9.01 -14.32 -25.37
C ILE A 174 8.67 -14.42 -26.86
N LEU A 175 7.41 -14.24 -27.25
CA LEU A 175 7.02 -14.26 -28.66
C LEU A 175 7.75 -13.17 -29.46
N LYS A 176 7.77 -11.92 -28.96
CA LYS A 176 8.57 -10.80 -29.49
C LYS A 176 10.04 -11.18 -29.65
N LYS A 177 10.66 -11.74 -28.61
CA LYS A 177 12.07 -12.16 -28.62
C LYS A 177 12.33 -13.30 -29.60
N ALA A 178 11.46 -14.31 -29.66
CA ALA A 178 11.57 -15.44 -30.58
C ALA A 178 11.45 -14.97 -32.03
N MET A 179 10.41 -14.19 -32.37
CA MET A 179 10.23 -13.63 -33.72
C MET A 179 11.40 -12.72 -34.11
N THR A 180 11.95 -11.95 -33.16
CA THR A 180 13.12 -11.10 -33.41
C THR A 180 14.42 -11.91 -33.53
N SER A 181 14.59 -13.03 -32.82
CA SER A 181 15.78 -13.89 -32.95
C SER A 181 15.78 -14.74 -34.20
N LEU A 182 14.60 -15.12 -34.70
CA LEU A 182 14.42 -15.88 -35.95
C LEU A 182 14.43 -14.96 -37.18
N LYS A 183 14.72 -13.66 -37.04
CA LYS A 183 14.62 -12.65 -38.11
C LYS A 183 15.36 -13.11 -39.37
N GLY A 184 14.66 -13.16 -40.50
CA GLY A 184 15.18 -13.61 -41.79
C GLY A 184 14.97 -15.10 -42.08
N GLU A 185 14.69 -15.93 -41.08
CA GLU A 185 14.32 -17.34 -41.32
C GLU A 185 12.91 -17.43 -41.94
N PRO A 186 12.66 -18.41 -42.84
CA PRO A 186 11.37 -18.56 -43.50
C PRO A 186 10.30 -19.05 -42.50
N GLN A 187 9.19 -18.33 -42.41
CA GLN A 187 8.00 -18.83 -41.73
C GLN A 187 7.34 -19.94 -42.59
N PRO A 188 6.57 -20.86 -41.97
CA PRO A 188 5.73 -21.81 -42.70
C PRO A 188 4.72 -21.18 -43.69
N SER A 189 4.47 -19.87 -43.60
CA SER A 189 3.66 -19.09 -44.54
C SER A 189 4.43 -18.55 -45.77
N GLY A 190 5.73 -18.85 -45.92
CA GLY A 190 6.58 -18.41 -47.04
C GLY A 190 7.23 -17.02 -46.88
N TYR A 191 6.79 -16.21 -45.93
CA TYR A 191 7.41 -14.91 -45.59
C TYR A 191 8.49 -15.07 -44.51
N PRO A 192 9.56 -14.25 -44.48
CA PRO A 192 10.56 -14.32 -43.42
C PRO A 192 10.02 -13.78 -42.08
N PHE A 193 10.60 -14.23 -40.96
CA PHE A 193 10.39 -13.58 -39.66
C PHE A 193 10.97 -12.17 -39.63
N GLU A 194 10.25 -11.26 -38.97
CA GLU A 194 10.55 -9.83 -38.88
C GLU A 194 10.67 -9.42 -37.42
N ALA A 195 11.51 -8.41 -37.15
CA ALA A 195 11.67 -7.91 -35.78
C ALA A 195 10.36 -7.28 -35.27
N VAL A 196 10.12 -7.37 -33.97
CA VAL A 196 8.88 -6.89 -33.35
C VAL A 196 9.18 -5.72 -32.42
N LYS A 197 8.57 -4.57 -32.69
CA LYS A 197 8.57 -3.38 -31.80
C LYS A 197 7.25 -3.34 -31.03
N THR A 198 7.31 -2.99 -29.75
CA THR A 198 6.14 -3.01 -28.83
C THR A 198 5.99 -1.67 -28.13
N TYR A 199 4.82 -1.08 -28.21
CA TYR A 199 4.40 0.07 -27.43
C TYR A 199 3.35 -0.40 -26.44
N VAL A 200 3.52 -0.12 -25.15
CA VAL A 200 2.61 -0.62 -24.10
C VAL A 200 2.07 0.56 -23.32
N MET A 201 0.77 0.55 -23.03
CA MET A 201 0.09 1.60 -22.28
C MET A 201 -1.05 1.01 -21.45
N ASN A 202 -1.33 1.59 -20.28
CA ASN A 202 -2.51 1.28 -19.52
C ASN A 202 -3.62 2.26 -19.90
N PRO A 203 -4.73 1.84 -20.53
CA PRO A 203 -5.81 2.73 -20.96
C PRO A 203 -6.52 3.42 -19.78
N LYS A 204 -6.29 2.98 -18.54
CA LYS A 204 -6.83 3.59 -17.31
C LYS A 204 -5.83 4.36 -16.46
N SER A 205 -4.56 4.48 -16.88
CA SER A 205 -3.60 5.38 -16.21
C SER A 205 -3.72 6.84 -16.67
N ILE A 206 -4.44 7.09 -17.77
CA ILE A 206 -4.60 8.37 -18.45
C ILE A 206 -6.08 8.65 -18.73
N THR A 207 -6.45 9.91 -18.98
CA THR A 207 -7.85 10.26 -19.35
C THR A 207 -8.18 9.83 -20.78
N MET A 208 -9.48 9.73 -21.10
CA MET A 208 -9.95 9.41 -22.45
C MET A 208 -9.47 10.43 -23.50
N GLY A 209 -9.46 11.72 -23.14
CA GLY A 209 -8.89 12.79 -23.97
C GLY A 209 -7.37 12.65 -24.16
N GLN A 210 -6.62 12.30 -23.12
CA GLN A 210 -5.18 12.02 -23.25
C GLN A 210 -4.88 10.76 -24.10
N LEU A 211 -5.80 9.79 -24.14
CA LEU A 211 -5.66 8.58 -24.95
C LEU A 211 -5.90 8.86 -26.45
N TYR A 212 -7.00 9.54 -26.80
CA TYR A 212 -7.46 9.71 -28.18
C TYR A 212 -7.29 11.12 -28.78
N GLY A 213 -7.02 12.11 -27.95
CA GLY A 213 -7.09 13.54 -28.26
C GLY A 213 -8.43 14.15 -27.87
N GLU A 214 -8.41 15.43 -27.53
CA GLU A 214 -9.60 16.21 -27.17
C GLU A 214 -9.49 17.66 -27.67
N PHE A 215 -10.65 18.29 -27.88
CA PHE A 215 -10.73 19.73 -28.08
C PHE A 215 -10.83 20.42 -26.72
N ASP A 216 -10.00 21.42 -26.48
CA ASP A 216 -10.18 22.31 -25.34
C ASP A 216 -11.48 23.12 -25.51
N LEU A 217 -12.33 23.11 -24.49
CA LEU A 217 -13.62 23.78 -24.48
C LEU A 217 -13.52 25.31 -24.43
N GLN A 218 -12.36 25.87 -24.06
CA GLN A 218 -12.14 27.31 -23.98
C GLN A 218 -11.44 27.88 -25.23
N THR A 219 -10.40 27.20 -25.70
CA THR A 219 -9.62 27.66 -26.86
C THR A 219 -10.10 27.08 -28.20
N HIS A 220 -10.88 26.00 -28.17
CA HIS A 220 -11.23 25.17 -29.33
C HIS A 220 -10.02 24.58 -30.08
N GLU A 221 -8.83 24.59 -29.49
CA GLU A 221 -7.65 23.95 -30.05
C GLU A 221 -7.70 22.41 -29.85
N TRP A 222 -7.22 21.68 -30.85
CA TRP A 222 -7.11 20.22 -30.80
C TRP A 222 -5.79 19.81 -30.13
N THR A 223 -5.88 19.08 -29.02
CA THR A 223 -4.75 18.39 -28.40
C THR A 223 -4.75 16.93 -28.84
N ASP A 224 -3.63 16.44 -29.37
CA ASP A 224 -3.52 15.05 -29.86
C ASP A 224 -3.44 14.02 -28.73
N GLY A 225 -3.90 12.79 -29.01
CA GLY A 225 -3.81 11.68 -28.08
C GLY A 225 -2.50 10.91 -28.16
N ILE A 226 -2.13 10.27 -27.06
CA ILE A 226 -0.95 9.39 -26.99
C ILE A 226 -1.06 8.23 -28.00
N LEU A 227 -2.25 7.61 -28.16
CA LEU A 227 -2.42 6.49 -29.08
C LEU A 227 -2.31 6.93 -30.57
N PRO A 228 -3.02 7.97 -31.05
CA PRO A 228 -2.81 8.53 -32.39
C PRO A 228 -1.35 8.82 -32.70
N SER A 229 -0.65 9.55 -31.82
CA SER A 229 0.77 9.86 -31.99
C SER A 229 1.64 8.60 -32.16
N LEU A 230 1.44 7.57 -31.33
CA LEU A 230 2.19 6.30 -31.45
C LEU A 230 1.85 5.55 -32.76
N VAL A 231 0.58 5.53 -33.17
CA VAL A 231 0.15 4.91 -34.44
C VAL A 231 0.75 5.64 -35.64
N ARG A 232 0.79 6.97 -35.63
CA ARG A 232 1.41 7.79 -36.70
C ARG A 232 2.92 7.55 -36.82
N VAL A 233 3.64 7.43 -35.70
CA VAL A 233 5.06 6.97 -35.68
C VAL A 233 5.20 5.56 -36.28
N GLY A 234 4.19 4.71 -36.15
CA GLY A 234 4.11 3.43 -36.84
C GLY A 234 3.92 3.53 -38.36
N ILE A 235 3.08 4.47 -38.82
CA ILE A 235 2.73 4.63 -40.24
C ILE A 235 3.84 5.32 -41.01
N ILE A 236 4.48 6.33 -40.43
CA ILE A 236 5.60 7.06 -41.08
C ILE A 236 6.77 6.12 -41.37
N ALA A 237 6.95 5.08 -40.55
CA ALA A 237 8.09 4.20 -40.69
C ALA A 237 8.01 3.26 -41.91
N GLU A 238 9.09 3.25 -42.69
CA GLU A 238 9.23 2.45 -43.92
C GLU A 238 9.73 1.01 -43.65
N ASN A 239 10.08 0.70 -42.40
CA ASN A 239 10.58 -0.62 -42.02
C ASN A 239 9.44 -1.66 -41.98
N LYS A 240 9.72 -2.88 -42.46
CA LYS A 240 8.76 -4.00 -42.40
C LYS A 240 8.54 -4.57 -40.99
N ASP A 241 9.38 -4.21 -40.00
CA ASP A 241 9.27 -4.69 -38.62
C ASP A 241 7.82 -4.58 -38.08
N LYS A 242 7.30 -5.67 -37.52
CA LYS A 242 5.96 -5.71 -36.92
C LYS A 242 5.88 -4.76 -35.72
N ARG A 243 4.75 -4.05 -35.56
CA ARG A 243 4.51 -3.07 -34.49
C ARG A 243 3.28 -3.45 -33.69
N TRP A 244 3.47 -3.75 -32.41
CA TRP A 244 2.38 -4.13 -31.51
C TRP A 244 2.06 -3.00 -30.54
N TYR A 245 0.80 -2.58 -30.50
CA TYR A 245 0.26 -1.65 -29.51
C TYR A 245 -0.49 -2.48 -28.47
N ILE A 246 0.00 -2.47 -27.23
CA ILE A 246 -0.44 -3.36 -26.16
C ILE A 246 -1.15 -2.52 -25.09
N PHE A 247 -2.43 -2.80 -24.88
CA PHE A 247 -3.25 -2.20 -23.83
C PHE A 247 -3.24 -3.12 -22.62
N ASP A 248 -2.45 -2.77 -21.60
CA ASP A 248 -2.34 -3.49 -20.35
C ASP A 248 -3.19 -2.81 -19.28
N GLY A 249 -4.46 -3.19 -19.17
CA GLY A 249 -5.42 -2.61 -18.22
C GLY A 249 -6.81 -3.25 -18.31
N PRO A 250 -7.73 -2.86 -17.42
CA PRO A 250 -9.13 -3.27 -17.51
C PRO A 250 -9.79 -2.63 -18.74
N VAL A 251 -10.57 -3.42 -19.49
CA VAL A 251 -11.39 -2.96 -20.61
C VAL A 251 -12.77 -2.62 -20.09
N ASP A 252 -13.27 -1.43 -20.45
CA ASP A 252 -14.66 -1.05 -20.23
C ASP A 252 -15.36 -0.65 -21.53
N ALA A 253 -16.67 -0.42 -21.46
CA ALA A 253 -17.47 -0.08 -22.62
C ALA A 253 -17.18 1.33 -23.18
N VAL A 254 -16.74 2.28 -22.35
CA VAL A 254 -16.64 3.71 -22.71
C VAL A 254 -15.41 3.97 -23.58
N TRP A 255 -14.22 3.54 -23.16
CA TRP A 255 -13.03 3.81 -23.95
C TRP A 255 -12.88 2.84 -25.13
N ILE A 256 -13.44 1.63 -25.06
CA ILE A 256 -13.37 0.66 -26.17
C ILE A 256 -14.32 1.01 -27.32
N GLU A 257 -15.37 1.80 -27.08
CA GLU A 257 -16.35 2.16 -28.10
C GLU A 257 -15.71 2.90 -29.29
N ASN A 258 -14.82 3.86 -28.99
CA ASN A 258 -14.02 4.57 -29.98
C ASN A 258 -13.04 3.66 -30.76
N MET A 259 -12.76 2.44 -30.27
CA MET A 259 -11.97 1.46 -31.03
C MET A 259 -12.81 0.61 -31.98
N ASN A 260 -14.15 0.58 -31.88
CA ASN A 260 -14.97 -0.39 -32.61
C ASN A 260 -14.74 -0.42 -34.14
N THR A 261 -14.33 0.69 -34.76
CA THR A 261 -13.99 0.80 -36.20
C THR A 261 -12.58 0.30 -36.56
N VAL A 262 -11.64 0.32 -35.61
CA VAL A 262 -10.32 -0.32 -35.77
C VAL A 262 -10.33 -1.79 -35.34
N LEU A 263 -11.25 -2.17 -34.44
CA LEU A 263 -11.48 -3.55 -34.02
C LEU A 263 -12.13 -4.42 -35.11
N ASP A 264 -12.79 -3.79 -36.07
CA ASP A 264 -13.49 -4.42 -37.19
C ASP A 264 -12.58 -4.58 -38.43
N ASP A 265 -13.04 -5.33 -39.44
CA ASP A 265 -12.30 -5.60 -40.69
C ASP A 265 -11.87 -4.31 -41.44
N ASN A 266 -12.52 -3.19 -41.14
CA ASN A 266 -12.20 -1.85 -41.61
C ASN A 266 -10.79 -1.36 -41.25
N LYS A 267 -10.20 -1.78 -40.11
CA LYS A 267 -8.86 -1.39 -39.62
C LYS A 267 -8.61 0.14 -39.61
N LYS A 268 -9.64 0.94 -39.30
CA LYS A 268 -9.58 2.42 -39.29
C LYS A 268 -9.82 2.97 -37.88
N LEU A 269 -8.81 3.60 -37.31
CA LEU A 269 -8.95 4.40 -36.09
C LEU A 269 -9.55 5.75 -36.49
N CYS A 270 -10.75 6.07 -36.00
CA CYS A 270 -11.42 7.34 -36.24
C CYS A 270 -11.29 8.21 -34.99
N LEU A 271 -10.81 9.45 -35.13
CA LEU A 271 -10.65 10.38 -34.02
C LEU A 271 -11.79 11.40 -33.98
N SER A 272 -12.03 11.99 -32.81
CA SER A 272 -13.03 13.05 -32.61
C SER A 272 -12.71 14.32 -33.43
N SER A 273 -11.47 14.50 -33.86
CA SER A 273 -11.05 15.54 -34.81
C SER A 273 -11.55 15.33 -36.25
N GLY A 274 -12.11 14.16 -36.56
CA GLY A 274 -12.43 13.72 -37.92
C GLY A 274 -11.25 13.07 -38.66
N GLU A 275 -10.05 12.99 -38.07
CA GLU A 275 -8.91 12.27 -38.66
C GLU A 275 -9.20 10.75 -38.69
N ILE A 276 -9.01 10.11 -39.86
CA ILE A 276 -9.20 8.67 -40.06
C ILE A 276 -7.86 8.03 -40.38
N ILE A 277 -7.32 7.30 -39.41
CA ILE A 277 -5.99 6.68 -39.47
C ILE A 277 -6.16 5.18 -39.79
N LYS A 278 -5.79 4.76 -41.01
CA LYS A 278 -5.81 3.35 -41.41
C LYS A 278 -4.54 2.63 -40.97
N LEU A 279 -4.69 1.51 -40.25
CA LEU A 279 -3.55 0.68 -39.83
C LEU A 279 -2.96 -0.10 -41.02
N ARG A 280 -1.63 -0.26 -41.01
CA ARG A 280 -0.90 -1.16 -41.93
C ARG A 280 -0.95 -2.61 -41.41
N ASP A 281 -0.79 -3.59 -42.29
CA ASP A 281 -0.82 -5.01 -41.88
C ASP A 281 0.39 -5.48 -41.05
N THR A 282 1.46 -4.67 -40.99
CA THR A 282 2.55 -4.84 -40.01
C THR A 282 2.16 -4.46 -38.58
N MET A 283 0.98 -3.87 -38.38
CA MET A 283 0.48 -3.42 -37.09
C MET A 283 -0.51 -4.39 -36.47
N THR A 284 -0.43 -4.54 -35.15
CA THR A 284 -1.31 -5.41 -34.35
C THR A 284 -1.67 -4.67 -33.07
N MET A 285 -2.94 -4.72 -32.66
CA MET A 285 -3.36 -4.27 -31.33
C MET A 285 -3.54 -5.50 -30.43
N MET A 286 -3.15 -5.41 -29.16
CA MET A 286 -3.26 -6.50 -28.21
C MET A 286 -3.79 -5.99 -26.87
N PHE A 287 -4.61 -6.77 -26.19
CA PHE A 287 -5.20 -6.40 -24.91
C PHE A 287 -4.82 -7.43 -23.83
N GLU A 288 -4.12 -6.99 -22.78
CA GLU A 288 -3.82 -7.80 -21.59
C GLU A 288 -4.79 -7.41 -20.46
N VAL A 289 -5.91 -8.13 -20.40
CA VAL A 289 -7.01 -7.89 -19.44
C VAL A 289 -6.97 -8.89 -18.29
N ALA A 290 -7.62 -8.61 -17.16
CA ALA A 290 -7.94 -9.64 -16.17
C ALA A 290 -9.08 -10.49 -16.74
N ASP A 291 -10.30 -9.97 -16.60
CA ASP A 291 -11.56 -10.45 -17.11
C ASP A 291 -12.08 -9.56 -18.28
N LEU A 292 -13.30 -9.86 -18.75
CA LEU A 292 -14.04 -9.10 -19.75
C LEU A 292 -15.49 -8.87 -19.33
N ALA A 293 -15.80 -8.85 -18.02
CA ALA A 293 -17.17 -8.84 -17.51
C ALA A 293 -17.97 -7.59 -17.93
N VAL A 294 -17.26 -6.49 -18.23
CA VAL A 294 -17.81 -5.18 -18.64
C VAL A 294 -17.86 -5.02 -20.17
N ALA A 295 -17.19 -5.88 -20.94
CA ALA A 295 -17.12 -5.76 -22.40
C ALA A 295 -18.35 -6.36 -23.10
N SER A 296 -18.89 -5.67 -24.11
CA SER A 296 -20.04 -6.21 -24.85
C SER A 296 -19.64 -7.44 -25.69
N PRO A 297 -20.48 -8.50 -25.78
CA PRO A 297 -20.18 -9.66 -26.61
C PRO A 297 -19.96 -9.31 -28.09
N ALA A 298 -20.57 -8.23 -28.58
CA ALA A 298 -20.39 -7.71 -29.94
C ALA A 298 -18.99 -7.09 -30.17
N THR A 299 -18.37 -6.52 -29.14
CA THR A 299 -16.98 -6.03 -29.20
C THR A 299 -16.01 -7.20 -29.15
N VAL A 300 -16.25 -8.15 -28.23
CA VAL A 300 -15.42 -9.35 -28.05
C VAL A 300 -15.43 -10.24 -29.29
N SER A 301 -16.56 -10.35 -29.99
CA SER A 301 -16.70 -11.21 -31.18
C SER A 301 -15.86 -10.78 -32.39
N ARG A 302 -15.41 -9.52 -32.44
CA ARG A 302 -14.52 -8.97 -33.48
C ARG A 302 -13.05 -9.39 -33.28
N CYS A 303 -12.64 -9.62 -32.03
CA CYS A 303 -11.26 -9.90 -31.66
C CYS A 303 -10.92 -11.42 -31.64
N GLY A 304 -9.64 -11.77 -31.65
CA GLY A 304 -9.15 -13.14 -31.42
C GLY A 304 -8.93 -13.41 -29.92
N MET A 305 -9.60 -14.39 -29.34
CA MET A 305 -9.47 -14.71 -27.91
C MET A 305 -8.38 -15.74 -27.64
N VAL A 306 -7.46 -15.43 -26.72
CA VAL A 306 -6.49 -16.38 -26.17
C VAL A 306 -6.66 -16.45 -24.65
N TYR A 307 -7.14 -17.59 -24.16
CA TYR A 307 -7.28 -17.82 -22.71
C TYR A 307 -6.03 -18.49 -22.16
N LEU A 308 -5.46 -17.91 -21.10
CA LEU A 308 -4.36 -18.50 -20.33
C LEU A 308 -4.91 -19.02 -19.00
N GLU A 309 -4.74 -20.31 -18.72
CA GLU A 309 -5.20 -20.94 -17.47
C GLU A 309 -4.03 -20.99 -16.46
N PRO A 310 -4.09 -20.29 -15.31
CA PRO A 310 -2.95 -20.20 -14.38
C PRO A 310 -2.53 -21.54 -13.76
N SER A 311 -3.47 -22.48 -13.63
CA SER A 311 -3.29 -23.85 -13.15
C SER A 311 -2.19 -24.61 -13.90
N VAL A 312 -2.07 -24.38 -15.22
CA VAL A 312 -1.15 -25.11 -16.12
C VAL A 312 0.32 -24.77 -15.87
N LEU A 313 0.62 -23.57 -15.34
CA LEU A 313 2.00 -23.17 -15.03
C LEU A 313 2.45 -23.66 -13.65
N GLY A 314 1.56 -23.66 -12.65
CA GLY A 314 1.89 -24.03 -11.26
C GLY A 314 2.95 -23.11 -10.60
N LEU A 315 3.51 -23.57 -9.48
CA LEU A 315 4.55 -22.87 -8.71
C LEU A 315 5.97 -23.40 -9.00
N SER A 316 6.11 -24.67 -9.38
CA SER A 316 7.40 -25.33 -9.59
C SER A 316 8.33 -24.66 -10.62
N PRO A 317 7.85 -24.04 -11.73
CA PRO A 317 8.73 -23.33 -12.65
C PRO A 317 9.44 -22.13 -12.02
N PHE A 318 8.80 -21.43 -11.07
CA PHE A 318 9.37 -20.28 -10.37
C PHE A 318 10.58 -20.71 -9.53
N ILE A 319 10.41 -21.79 -8.76
CA ILE A 319 11.47 -22.42 -7.96
C ILE A 319 12.63 -22.88 -8.86
N ASN A 320 12.33 -23.65 -9.91
CA ASN A 320 13.36 -24.16 -10.82
C ASN A 320 14.13 -23.03 -11.54
N CYS A 321 13.45 -21.95 -11.94
CA CYS A 321 14.10 -20.79 -12.55
C CYS A 321 15.02 -20.05 -11.56
N TRP A 322 14.58 -19.85 -10.33
CA TRP A 322 15.41 -19.20 -9.30
C TRP A 322 16.66 -20.01 -8.96
N ILE A 323 16.53 -21.34 -8.78
CA ILE A 323 17.66 -22.25 -8.54
C ILE A 323 18.73 -22.16 -9.65
N ASN A 324 18.30 -22.09 -10.92
CA ASN A 324 19.23 -21.97 -12.05
C ASN A 324 20.02 -20.64 -12.07
N VAL A 325 19.49 -19.58 -11.43
CA VAL A 325 20.06 -18.21 -11.39
C VAL A 325 20.73 -17.92 -10.02
N LEU A 326 20.93 -18.94 -9.18
CA LEU A 326 21.71 -18.83 -7.94
C LEU A 326 23.16 -18.40 -8.21
N PRO A 327 23.77 -17.59 -7.32
CA PRO A 327 25.20 -17.29 -7.34
C PRO A 327 26.07 -18.55 -7.41
N THR A 328 27.25 -18.48 -8.03
CA THR A 328 28.16 -19.63 -8.19
C THR A 328 28.47 -20.35 -6.88
N LEU A 329 28.67 -19.60 -5.80
CA LEU A 329 28.90 -20.14 -4.45
C LEU A 329 27.64 -20.76 -3.81
N ALA A 330 26.44 -20.38 -4.24
CA ALA A 330 25.17 -20.89 -3.73
C ALA A 330 24.65 -22.13 -4.48
N LYS A 331 25.07 -22.33 -5.74
CA LYS A 331 24.63 -23.45 -6.60
C LYS A 331 24.74 -24.85 -5.96
N PRO A 332 25.80 -25.21 -5.20
CA PRO A 332 25.88 -26.52 -4.56
C PRO A 332 24.73 -26.83 -3.59
N PHE A 333 24.09 -25.79 -3.03
CA PHE A 333 22.99 -25.92 -2.09
C PHE A 333 21.61 -26.00 -2.76
N GLY A 334 21.52 -25.88 -4.10
CA GLY A 334 20.25 -25.77 -4.83
C GLY A 334 19.27 -26.93 -4.60
N GLU A 335 19.75 -28.18 -4.60
CA GLU A 335 18.90 -29.36 -4.32
C GLU A 335 18.40 -29.39 -2.86
N ARG A 336 19.23 -28.98 -1.89
CA ARG A 336 18.82 -28.90 -0.48
C ARG A 336 17.87 -27.74 -0.21
N LEU A 337 18.03 -26.61 -0.90
CA LEU A 337 17.06 -25.52 -0.86
C LEU A 337 15.72 -25.96 -1.46
N LYS A 338 15.73 -26.72 -2.56
CA LYS A 338 14.52 -27.26 -3.17
C LYS A 338 13.75 -28.20 -2.22
N SER A 339 14.42 -29.15 -1.58
CA SER A 339 13.75 -30.03 -0.62
C SER A 339 13.19 -29.26 0.59
N LEU A 340 13.89 -28.22 1.07
CA LEU A 340 13.36 -27.32 2.09
C LEU A 340 12.13 -26.53 1.61
N PHE A 341 12.06 -26.13 0.34
CA PHE A 341 10.88 -25.45 -0.21
C PHE A 341 9.68 -26.40 -0.32
N ASP A 342 9.90 -27.66 -0.69
CA ASP A 342 8.87 -28.68 -0.74
C ASP A 342 8.35 -29.06 0.67
N ILE A 343 9.18 -28.92 1.72
CA ILE A 343 8.81 -29.14 3.13
C ILE A 343 8.06 -27.95 3.75
N TYR A 344 8.55 -26.72 3.54
CA TYR A 344 8.04 -25.52 4.24
C TYR A 344 7.14 -24.64 3.39
N VAL A 345 7.53 -24.38 2.14
CA VAL A 345 6.96 -23.29 1.32
C VAL A 345 5.66 -23.74 0.64
N LEU A 346 5.67 -24.88 -0.06
CA LEU A 346 4.46 -25.37 -0.74
C LEU A 346 3.34 -25.75 0.25
N PRO A 347 3.60 -26.54 1.34
CA PRO A 347 2.56 -26.85 2.33
C PRO A 347 2.16 -25.62 3.15
N GLY A 348 3.05 -24.64 3.30
CA GLY A 348 2.76 -23.38 3.97
C GLY A 348 1.82 -22.47 3.18
N ILE A 349 1.93 -22.41 1.85
CA ILE A 349 0.95 -21.71 0.99
C ILE A 349 -0.42 -22.41 1.07
N GLU A 350 -0.45 -23.74 1.02
CA GLU A 350 -1.69 -24.51 1.20
C GLU A 350 -2.32 -24.26 2.59
N LEU A 351 -1.50 -24.22 3.65
CA LEU A 351 -1.95 -23.89 5.00
C LEU A 351 -2.60 -22.51 5.06
N VAL A 352 -2.01 -21.50 4.42
CA VAL A 352 -2.57 -20.14 4.36
C VAL A 352 -3.95 -20.15 3.71
N ARG A 353 -4.09 -20.82 2.55
CA ARG A 353 -5.35 -20.91 1.80
C ARG A 353 -6.45 -21.69 2.51
N ASN A 354 -6.12 -22.84 3.09
CA ASN A 354 -7.11 -23.76 3.65
C ASN A 354 -7.41 -23.52 5.14
N LYS A 355 -6.48 -22.92 5.90
CA LYS A 355 -6.55 -22.86 7.37
C LYS A 355 -6.16 -21.52 7.97
N THR A 356 -6.02 -20.43 7.22
CA THR A 356 -5.83 -19.09 7.80
C THR A 356 -6.78 -18.07 7.18
N ARG A 357 -6.86 -16.88 7.79
CA ARG A 357 -7.51 -15.72 7.20
C ARG A 357 -6.45 -14.66 6.94
N GLU A 358 -6.35 -14.20 5.69
CA GLU A 358 -5.53 -13.05 5.35
C GLU A 358 -6.31 -11.74 5.59
N ILE A 359 -5.61 -10.65 5.92
CA ILE A 359 -6.23 -9.31 5.99
C ILE A 359 -6.64 -8.83 4.58
N LEU A 360 -5.89 -9.27 3.57
CA LEU A 360 -6.12 -9.00 2.16
C LEU A 360 -5.76 -10.25 1.37
N THR A 361 -6.63 -10.66 0.44
CA THR A 361 -6.39 -11.80 -0.45
C THR A 361 -5.10 -11.60 -1.25
N SER A 362 -4.14 -12.50 -1.07
CA SER A 362 -2.88 -12.50 -1.80
C SER A 362 -2.90 -13.44 -3.01
N VAL A 363 -1.89 -13.34 -3.88
CA VAL A 363 -1.70 -14.24 -5.02
C VAL A 363 -0.54 -15.19 -4.73
N ASP A 364 -0.72 -16.50 -4.89
CA ASP A 364 0.26 -17.53 -4.51
C ASP A 364 1.66 -17.31 -5.11
N SER A 365 1.72 -16.87 -6.36
CA SER A 365 2.99 -16.55 -7.01
C SER A 365 3.65 -15.28 -6.48
N ALA A 366 2.86 -14.30 -6.02
CA ALA A 366 3.40 -13.12 -5.37
C ALA A 366 4.01 -13.51 -4.02
N LEU A 367 3.32 -14.35 -3.23
CA LEU A 367 3.87 -14.91 -1.99
C LEU A 367 5.20 -15.66 -2.23
N LEU A 368 5.25 -16.51 -3.26
CA LEU A 368 6.46 -17.24 -3.63
C LEU A 368 7.58 -16.31 -4.14
N ILE A 369 7.28 -15.30 -4.96
CA ILE A 369 8.27 -14.33 -5.43
C ILE A 369 8.80 -13.49 -4.27
N ASN A 370 7.93 -13.08 -3.33
CA ASN A 370 8.31 -12.37 -2.11
C ASN A 370 9.21 -13.22 -1.20
N PHE A 371 8.91 -14.52 -1.05
CA PHE A 371 9.76 -15.49 -0.37
C PHE A 371 11.16 -15.59 -1.03
N LEU A 372 11.20 -15.77 -2.36
CA LEU A 372 12.46 -15.88 -3.12
C LEU A 372 13.26 -14.56 -3.09
N ALA A 373 12.58 -13.41 -3.02
CA ALA A 373 13.22 -12.11 -2.82
C ALA A 373 13.90 -12.00 -1.45
N LEU A 374 13.24 -12.40 -0.35
CA LEU A 374 13.89 -12.46 0.97
C LEU A 374 15.07 -13.43 1.02
N MET A 375 14.97 -14.57 0.32
CA MET A 375 16.10 -15.49 0.14
C MET A 375 17.25 -14.85 -0.66
N ASP A 376 16.96 -14.09 -1.71
CA ASP A 376 17.96 -13.33 -2.47
C ASP A 376 18.71 -12.31 -1.60
N TYR A 377 18.01 -11.60 -0.71
CA TYR A 377 18.62 -10.68 0.28
C TYR A 377 19.54 -11.44 1.26
N ARG A 378 19.08 -12.57 1.81
CA ARG A 378 19.87 -13.41 2.71
C ARG A 378 21.15 -13.96 2.04
N LEU A 379 21.11 -14.18 0.72
CA LEU A 379 22.24 -14.67 -0.08
C LEU A 379 23.07 -13.54 -0.73
N GLN A 380 22.73 -12.28 -0.47
CA GLN A 380 23.39 -11.10 -1.06
C GLN A 380 24.91 -11.02 -0.78
N PRO A 381 25.42 -11.34 0.44
CA PRO A 381 26.87 -11.33 0.72
C PRO A 381 27.71 -12.25 -0.18
N ILE A 382 27.15 -13.38 -0.63
CA ILE A 382 27.82 -14.32 -1.54
C ILE A 382 27.44 -14.10 -3.02
N SER A 383 26.54 -13.17 -3.32
CA SER A 383 26.15 -12.81 -4.68
C SER A 383 27.06 -11.76 -5.32
N GLY A 384 27.95 -11.12 -4.56
CA GLY A 384 28.82 -10.02 -5.04
C GLY A 384 28.10 -8.72 -5.41
N LYS A 385 26.77 -8.65 -5.21
CA LYS A 385 25.92 -7.52 -5.62
C LYS A 385 26.14 -6.23 -4.83
N ASP A 386 26.75 -6.32 -3.65
CA ASP A 386 26.96 -5.18 -2.74
C ASP A 386 28.28 -4.45 -2.95
N ASN A 387 29.09 -4.84 -3.95
CA ASN A 387 30.49 -4.42 -4.09
C ASN A 387 31.35 -4.71 -2.85
N ARG A 388 30.86 -5.55 -1.93
CA ARG A 388 31.60 -6.08 -0.78
C ARG A 388 32.40 -7.31 -1.21
N PRO A 389 33.60 -7.54 -0.64
CA PRO A 389 34.31 -8.79 -0.86
C PRO A 389 33.46 -9.98 -0.38
N PRO A 390 33.52 -11.15 -1.04
CA PRO A 390 32.77 -12.32 -0.60
C PRO A 390 33.24 -12.74 0.80
N PRO A 391 32.34 -13.19 1.70
CA PRO A 391 32.66 -13.50 3.09
C PRO A 391 33.85 -14.46 3.23
N SER A 392 34.60 -14.34 4.32
CA SER A 392 35.77 -15.20 4.60
C SER A 392 35.38 -16.66 4.81
N GLU A 393 36.36 -17.56 4.78
CA GLU A 393 36.12 -19.01 4.78
C GLU A 393 35.33 -19.50 6.00
N GLY A 394 35.57 -18.92 7.18
CA GLY A 394 34.79 -19.21 8.40
C GLY A 394 33.28 -18.93 8.24
N PHE A 395 32.92 -17.78 7.66
CA PHE A 395 31.51 -17.44 7.39
C PHE A 395 30.90 -18.28 6.25
N ARG A 396 31.71 -18.79 5.31
CA ARG A 396 31.23 -19.72 4.27
C ARG A 396 30.85 -21.08 4.85
N ASN A 397 31.60 -21.57 5.83
CA ASN A 397 31.30 -22.84 6.50
C ASN A 397 29.95 -22.79 7.25
N LEU A 398 29.56 -21.60 7.74
CA LEU A 398 28.27 -21.37 8.40
C LEU A 398 27.05 -21.55 7.48
N MET A 399 27.22 -21.48 6.15
CA MET A 399 26.14 -21.71 5.17
C MET A 399 25.41 -23.05 5.35
N GLY A 400 26.14 -24.09 5.79
CA GLY A 400 25.60 -25.43 6.05
C GLY A 400 24.50 -25.44 7.12
N SER A 401 24.63 -24.59 8.14
CA SER A 401 23.66 -24.38 9.23
C SER A 401 22.66 -23.26 8.93
N LEU A 402 23.01 -22.28 8.09
CA LEU A 402 22.14 -21.12 7.82
C LEU A 402 20.93 -21.42 6.91
N MET A 403 21.01 -22.45 6.05
CA MET A 403 19.94 -22.76 5.08
C MET A 403 18.54 -22.91 5.72
N VAL A 404 18.42 -23.67 6.81
CA VAL A 404 17.15 -23.89 7.50
C VAL A 404 16.61 -22.57 8.10
N PRO A 405 17.34 -21.85 8.98
CA PRO A 405 16.87 -20.58 9.50
C PRO A 405 16.63 -19.52 8.42
N PHE A 406 17.35 -19.51 7.30
CA PHE A 406 17.06 -18.62 6.16
C PHE A 406 15.71 -18.92 5.51
N VAL A 407 15.40 -20.20 5.24
CA VAL A 407 14.10 -20.61 4.71
C VAL A 407 12.98 -20.31 5.71
N VAL A 408 13.16 -20.67 6.99
CA VAL A 408 12.15 -20.45 8.04
C VAL A 408 11.90 -18.95 8.26
N SER A 409 12.94 -18.13 8.39
CA SER A 409 12.82 -16.68 8.54
C SER A 409 12.14 -16.02 7.34
N SER A 410 12.54 -16.40 6.12
CA SER A 410 11.94 -15.85 4.90
C SER A 410 10.47 -16.30 4.75
N PHE A 411 10.14 -17.54 5.12
CA PHE A 411 8.77 -18.06 5.11
C PHE A 411 7.84 -17.30 6.08
N ILE A 412 8.28 -17.13 7.33
CA ILE A 412 7.54 -16.38 8.37
C ILE A 412 7.23 -14.96 7.87
N TRP A 413 8.24 -14.29 7.30
CA TRP A 413 8.13 -12.89 6.94
C TRP A 413 7.61 -12.61 5.54
N SER A 414 7.39 -13.60 4.66
CA SER A 414 6.71 -13.39 3.36
C SER A 414 5.33 -14.03 3.27
N ILE A 415 5.22 -15.34 3.52
CA ILE A 415 3.96 -16.10 3.43
C ILE A 415 3.19 -15.97 4.75
N GLY A 416 3.88 -16.04 5.89
CA GLY A 416 3.23 -15.86 7.19
C GLY A 416 2.84 -14.41 7.51
N ALA A 417 3.42 -13.44 6.79
CA ALA A 417 3.21 -12.02 7.02
C ALA A 417 1.86 -11.47 6.49
N THR A 418 1.03 -12.25 5.80
CA THR A 418 -0.32 -11.82 5.34
C THR A 418 -1.46 -12.13 6.31
N CYS A 419 -1.23 -13.04 7.25
CA CYS A 419 -2.26 -13.61 8.12
C CYS A 419 -2.67 -12.70 9.28
N ASP A 420 -3.90 -12.91 9.75
CA ASP A 420 -4.40 -12.39 11.04
C ASP A 420 -3.71 -13.04 12.26
N SER A 421 -4.03 -12.58 13.47
CA SER A 421 -3.45 -13.10 14.72
C SER A 421 -3.68 -14.61 14.89
N ASN A 422 -4.88 -15.10 14.57
CA ASN A 422 -5.21 -16.52 14.60
C ASN A 422 -4.38 -17.33 13.58
N GLY A 423 -4.18 -16.80 12.38
CA GLY A 423 -3.32 -17.39 11.36
C GLY A 423 -1.85 -17.42 11.79
N ARG A 424 -1.33 -16.35 12.42
CA ARG A 424 0.02 -16.36 13.01
C ARG A 424 0.21 -17.48 14.04
N ASN A 425 -0.77 -17.73 14.90
CA ASN A 425 -0.74 -18.85 15.86
C ASN A 425 -0.74 -20.23 15.17
N ARG A 426 -1.49 -20.38 14.07
CA ARG A 426 -1.49 -21.61 13.25
C ARG A 426 -0.15 -21.82 12.54
N ILE A 427 0.46 -20.76 12.03
CA ILE A 427 1.78 -20.79 11.39
C ILE A 427 2.89 -21.07 12.42
N ASN A 428 2.85 -20.45 13.60
CA ASN A 428 3.74 -20.77 14.73
C ASN A 428 3.71 -22.27 15.05
N SER A 429 2.50 -22.84 15.16
CA SER A 429 2.29 -24.27 15.39
C SER A 429 2.83 -25.14 14.26
N PHE A 430 2.66 -24.73 13.00
CA PHE A 430 3.19 -25.45 11.82
C PHE A 430 4.72 -25.43 11.80
N VAL A 431 5.34 -24.25 11.88
CA VAL A 431 6.80 -24.08 11.81
C VAL A 431 7.50 -24.88 12.92
N ARG A 432 7.05 -24.74 14.18
CA ARG A 432 7.64 -25.47 15.31
C ARG A 432 7.51 -27.00 15.15
N LYS A 433 6.34 -27.51 14.75
CA LYS A 433 6.12 -28.96 14.51
C LYS A 433 6.96 -29.47 13.34
N THR A 434 7.03 -28.74 12.23
CA THR A 434 7.84 -29.14 11.08
C THR A 434 9.33 -29.13 11.42
N MET A 435 9.81 -28.16 12.21
CA MET A 435 11.21 -28.17 12.67
C MET A 435 11.52 -29.38 13.56
N MET A 436 10.63 -29.71 14.51
CA MET A 436 10.78 -30.89 15.37
C MET A 436 10.77 -32.20 14.57
N ASN A 437 9.81 -32.38 13.65
CA ASN A 437 9.64 -33.59 12.85
C ASN A 437 10.85 -33.92 11.96
N TYR A 438 11.56 -32.89 11.47
CA TYR A 438 12.72 -33.04 10.60
C TYR A 438 14.06 -32.80 11.33
N ALA A 439 14.06 -32.69 12.67
CA ALA A 439 15.24 -32.39 13.50
C ALA A 439 16.04 -31.16 13.01
N HIS A 440 15.32 -30.10 12.64
CA HIS A 440 15.85 -28.89 12.02
C HIS A 440 16.09 -27.78 13.05
N GLY A 441 17.36 -27.54 13.40
CA GLY A 441 17.79 -26.42 14.26
C GLY A 441 18.13 -25.12 13.50
N PRO A 442 18.39 -24.00 14.22
CA PRO A 442 18.27 -23.84 15.67
C PRO A 442 16.79 -23.74 16.10
N GLU A 443 16.44 -24.32 17.24
CA GLU A 443 15.07 -24.30 17.76
C GLU A 443 14.68 -22.91 18.29
N PHE A 444 13.40 -22.56 18.13
CA PHE A 444 12.84 -21.35 18.75
C PHE A 444 12.68 -21.55 20.26
N PRO A 445 12.94 -20.54 21.11
CA PRO A 445 12.65 -20.62 22.54
C PRO A 445 11.19 -21.00 22.82
N PRO A 446 10.88 -21.69 23.94
CA PRO A 446 9.54 -22.21 24.20
C PRO A 446 8.50 -21.11 24.43
N GLU A 447 8.93 -19.95 24.92
CA GLU A 447 8.10 -18.76 25.14
C GLU A 447 7.78 -18.04 23.82
N GLY A 448 6.63 -17.36 23.77
CA GLY A 448 6.22 -16.54 22.62
C GLY A 448 5.97 -17.31 21.30
N ILE A 449 5.68 -16.56 20.25
CA ILE A 449 5.47 -17.08 18.89
C ILE A 449 6.70 -16.85 18.01
N VAL A 450 6.83 -17.60 16.90
CA VAL A 450 7.95 -17.45 15.95
C VAL A 450 8.14 -16.03 15.38
N TYR A 451 7.12 -15.16 15.49
CA TYR A 451 7.17 -13.76 15.06
C TYR A 451 7.83 -12.81 16.08
N ASP A 452 8.06 -13.26 17.31
CA ASP A 452 8.65 -12.46 18.39
C ASP A 452 10.19 -12.53 18.39
N TYR A 453 10.73 -13.36 17.50
CA TYR A 453 12.16 -13.60 17.35
C TYR A 453 12.71 -13.13 16.01
N LYS A 454 13.84 -12.42 16.08
CA LYS A 454 14.72 -12.10 14.96
C LYS A 454 15.73 -13.24 14.77
N LEU A 455 16.03 -13.56 13.50
CA LEU A 455 17.18 -14.40 13.18
C LEU A 455 18.49 -13.59 13.33
N ARG A 456 19.42 -14.08 14.15
CA ARG A 456 20.85 -13.76 14.04
C ARG A 456 21.54 -14.82 13.19
N ASP A 457 22.19 -14.38 12.13
CA ASP A 457 22.86 -15.22 11.14
C ASP A 457 24.37 -15.36 11.39
N GLY A 458 24.82 -15.08 12.62
CA GLY A 458 26.17 -15.39 13.07
C GLY A 458 27.26 -14.50 12.49
N GLY A 459 26.95 -13.29 12.05
CA GLY A 459 27.90 -12.39 11.40
C GLY A 459 27.82 -12.38 9.86
N PHE A 460 26.94 -13.19 9.27
CA PHE A 460 26.89 -13.40 7.82
C PHE A 460 26.26 -12.23 7.04
N GLY A 461 25.16 -11.68 7.55
CA GLY A 461 24.45 -10.53 6.94
C GLY A 461 24.58 -9.25 7.76
N GLU A 462 24.41 -9.37 9.09
CA GLU A 462 24.74 -8.32 10.06
C GLU A 462 26.05 -8.67 10.75
N PRO A 463 27.01 -7.75 10.94
CA PRO A 463 28.21 -8.01 11.73
C PRO A 463 27.86 -8.52 13.13
N SER A 464 28.58 -9.53 13.60
CA SER A 464 28.54 -9.98 15.00
C SER A 464 29.17 -8.92 15.92
N ASP A 465 28.72 -8.86 17.16
CA ASP A 465 29.28 -7.91 18.16
C ASP A 465 30.77 -8.20 18.44
N SER A 466 31.19 -9.45 18.20
CA SER A 466 32.56 -9.97 18.31
C SER A 466 33.41 -9.80 17.03
N GLY A 467 32.79 -9.58 15.87
CA GLY A 467 33.46 -9.63 14.56
C GLY A 467 33.80 -11.04 14.03
N GLU A 468 33.57 -12.09 14.84
CA GLU A 468 33.84 -13.49 14.49
C GLU A 468 32.55 -14.26 14.12
N PRO A 469 32.64 -15.42 13.42
CA PRO A 469 31.47 -16.24 13.11
C PRO A 469 30.83 -16.88 14.35
N GLU A 470 29.59 -16.51 14.64
CA GLU A 470 28.78 -17.10 15.72
C GLU A 470 27.79 -18.16 15.18
N PRO A 471 27.34 -19.13 16.00
CA PRO A 471 26.26 -20.03 15.59
C PRO A 471 24.94 -19.25 15.41
N PRO A 472 24.10 -19.59 14.41
CA PRO A 472 22.82 -18.90 14.21
C PRO A 472 21.87 -19.16 15.37
N ARG A 473 21.16 -18.11 15.80
CA ARG A 473 20.22 -18.15 16.94
C ARG A 473 19.02 -17.24 16.72
N TRP A 474 17.94 -17.53 17.44
CA TRP A 474 16.75 -16.70 17.52
C TRP A 474 16.86 -15.76 18.73
N GLU A 475 16.80 -14.45 18.51
CA GLU A 475 16.89 -13.41 19.55
C GLU A 475 15.57 -12.65 19.62
N HIS A 476 15.05 -12.39 20.82
CA HIS A 476 13.80 -11.64 20.99
C HIS A 476 13.94 -10.19 20.50
N TRP A 477 12.97 -9.65 19.76
CA TRP A 477 13.09 -8.32 19.13
C TRP A 477 13.39 -7.18 20.10
N MET A 478 12.93 -7.28 21.35
CA MET A 478 13.15 -6.23 22.37
C MET A 478 14.51 -6.36 23.10
N ALA A 479 15.30 -7.41 22.86
CA ALA A 479 16.49 -7.72 23.67
C ALA A 479 17.60 -6.64 23.63
N LYS A 480 17.70 -5.87 22.54
CA LYS A 480 18.64 -4.73 22.38
C LYS A 480 17.94 -3.37 22.35
N VAL A 481 16.69 -3.28 22.82
CA VAL A 481 15.93 -2.02 22.88
C VAL A 481 16.02 -1.48 24.30
N GLU A 482 16.61 -0.29 24.46
CA GLU A 482 16.68 0.37 25.77
C GLU A 482 15.30 0.78 26.28
N ASN A 483 15.14 0.83 27.61
CA ASN A 483 13.92 1.31 28.26
C ASN A 483 13.67 2.77 27.88
N TYR A 484 12.57 3.03 27.18
CA TYR A 484 12.19 4.35 26.73
C TYR A 484 11.90 5.29 27.91
N LYS A 485 12.57 6.45 27.92
CA LYS A 485 12.41 7.49 28.95
C LYS A 485 11.81 8.75 28.33
N ILE A 486 10.76 9.26 28.95
CA ILE A 486 10.14 10.54 28.61
C ILE A 486 10.91 11.65 29.35
N THR A 487 11.05 12.82 28.73
CA THR A 487 11.61 14.03 29.35
C THR A 487 10.54 15.13 29.38
N VAL A 488 10.67 16.10 30.28
CA VAL A 488 9.66 17.15 30.49
C VAL A 488 9.45 18.01 29.23
N ASP A 489 10.49 18.20 28.42
CA ASP A 489 10.45 18.98 27.18
C ASP A 489 9.74 18.28 26.01
N MET A 490 9.43 16.98 26.14
CA MET A 490 8.75 16.21 25.07
C MET A 490 7.25 16.52 25.04
N LYS A 491 6.79 17.15 23.96
CA LYS A 491 5.36 17.29 23.67
C LYS A 491 4.72 15.90 23.49
N TYR A 492 3.49 15.74 23.96
CA TYR A 492 2.73 14.47 23.85
C TYR A 492 2.72 13.88 22.43
N SER A 493 2.59 14.74 21.41
CA SER A 493 2.59 14.36 19.99
C SER A 493 3.89 13.71 19.49
N ASP A 494 5.00 13.89 20.23
CA ASP A 494 6.33 13.39 19.88
C ASP A 494 6.71 12.10 20.63
N ILE A 495 5.85 11.61 21.53
CA ILE A 495 6.12 10.44 22.37
C ILE A 495 5.86 9.15 21.57
N GLU A 496 6.94 8.55 21.04
CA GLU A 496 6.92 7.30 20.28
C GLU A 496 7.45 6.12 21.12
N VAL A 497 6.62 5.55 22.01
CA VAL A 497 7.04 4.38 22.82
C VAL A 497 7.30 3.16 21.91
N PRO A 498 8.49 2.54 21.94
CA PRO A 498 8.81 1.39 21.10
C PRO A 498 8.07 0.14 21.58
N THR A 499 7.38 -0.52 20.65
CA THR A 499 6.75 -1.84 20.84
C THR A 499 7.42 -2.89 19.98
N ILE A 500 7.20 -4.16 20.32
CA ILE A 500 7.65 -5.30 19.51
C ILE A 500 7.18 -5.20 18.06
N ASP A 501 5.95 -4.73 17.83
CA ASP A 501 5.40 -4.50 16.49
C ASP A 501 6.08 -3.36 15.74
N ASN A 502 6.34 -2.23 16.41
CA ASN A 502 7.00 -1.10 15.77
C ASN A 502 8.44 -1.49 15.38
N VAL A 503 9.17 -2.17 16.27
CA VAL A 503 10.54 -2.64 16.03
C VAL A 503 10.60 -3.68 14.90
N ARG A 504 9.79 -4.75 14.95
CA ARG A 504 9.82 -5.83 13.95
C ARG A 504 9.40 -5.34 12.56
N ASN A 505 8.31 -4.57 12.46
CA ASN A 505 7.84 -4.07 11.17
C ASN A 505 8.80 -3.02 10.58
N SER A 506 9.35 -2.12 11.40
CA SER A 506 10.37 -1.15 10.99
C SER A 506 11.64 -1.83 10.44
N TYR A 507 12.11 -2.90 11.10
CA TYR A 507 13.22 -3.71 10.62
C TYR A 507 12.91 -4.39 9.27
N MET A 508 11.73 -5.01 9.14
CA MET A 508 11.33 -5.70 7.91
C MET A 508 11.15 -4.74 6.72
N ILE A 509 10.53 -3.56 6.92
CA ILE A 509 10.42 -2.50 5.90
C ILE A 509 11.82 -2.13 5.40
N GLY A 510 12.78 -1.90 6.31
CA GLY A 510 14.17 -1.60 5.95
C GLY A 510 14.82 -2.70 5.13
N THR A 511 14.65 -3.97 5.55
CA THR A 511 15.21 -5.15 4.88
C THR A 511 14.70 -5.28 3.44
N ILE A 512 13.38 -5.15 3.23
CA ILE A 512 12.76 -5.30 1.90
C ILE A 512 13.18 -4.14 0.97
N LEU A 513 13.28 -2.91 1.49
CA LEU A 513 13.76 -1.74 0.74
C LEU A 513 15.25 -1.81 0.39
N MET A 514 16.10 -2.37 1.27
CA MET A 514 17.51 -2.62 0.95
C MET A 514 17.67 -3.62 -0.18
N ASN A 515 16.79 -4.61 -0.27
CA ASN A 515 16.69 -5.55 -1.39
C ASN A 515 16.01 -4.95 -2.65
N GLU A 516 15.67 -3.66 -2.65
CA GLU A 516 15.04 -2.96 -3.76
C GLU A 516 13.62 -3.42 -4.14
N HIS A 517 12.86 -3.97 -3.19
CA HIS A 517 11.45 -4.38 -3.39
C HIS A 517 10.45 -3.39 -2.78
N ASN A 518 9.21 -3.40 -3.28
CA ASN A 518 8.13 -2.54 -2.81
C ASN A 518 7.37 -3.20 -1.64
N VAL A 519 6.90 -2.39 -0.69
CA VAL A 519 6.25 -2.88 0.56
C VAL A 519 4.82 -2.39 0.65
N LEU A 520 3.89 -3.27 1.03
CA LEU A 520 2.48 -2.95 1.29
C LEU A 520 2.10 -3.30 2.74
N CYS A 521 1.93 -2.27 3.56
CA CYS A 521 1.55 -2.36 4.96
C CYS A 521 0.03 -2.35 5.09
N VAL A 522 -0.58 -3.49 5.40
CA VAL A 522 -2.05 -3.65 5.47
C VAL A 522 -2.49 -3.84 6.91
N GLY A 523 -3.52 -3.13 7.37
CA GLY A 523 -4.11 -3.38 8.69
C GLY A 523 -5.17 -2.36 9.11
N PRO A 524 -5.99 -2.65 10.14
CA PRO A 524 -7.05 -1.76 10.63
C PRO A 524 -6.60 -0.33 10.96
N THR A 525 -7.52 0.64 11.00
CA THR A 525 -7.21 2.02 11.42
C THR A 525 -6.68 2.00 12.87
N GLY A 526 -5.67 2.82 13.19
CA GLY A 526 -5.11 2.92 14.55
C GLY A 526 -4.00 1.92 14.92
N THR A 527 -3.61 0.98 14.05
CA THR A 527 -2.55 -0.01 14.32
C THR A 527 -1.10 0.50 14.17
N GLY A 528 -0.87 1.81 14.30
CA GLY A 528 0.48 2.40 14.22
C GLY A 528 1.17 2.42 12.84
N LYS A 529 0.57 1.83 11.78
CA LYS A 529 1.13 1.75 10.41
C LYS A 529 1.91 2.99 9.97
N THR A 530 1.22 4.13 9.83
CA THR A 530 1.76 5.39 9.33
C THR A 530 2.93 5.88 10.18
N LEU A 531 2.80 5.81 11.52
CA LEU A 531 3.85 6.20 12.45
C LEU A 531 5.11 5.33 12.28
N THR A 532 4.95 4.00 12.26
CA THR A 532 6.07 3.06 12.10
C THR A 532 6.79 3.22 10.76
N VAL A 533 6.05 3.49 9.67
CA VAL A 533 6.67 3.77 8.36
C VAL A 533 7.39 5.12 8.36
N ILE A 534 6.77 6.20 8.87
CA ILE A 534 7.39 7.53 8.94
C ILE A 534 8.64 7.50 9.82
N ALA A 535 8.57 6.90 11.01
CA ALA A 535 9.72 6.76 11.91
C ALA A 535 10.87 5.96 11.26
N LYS A 536 10.55 4.88 10.53
CA LYS A 536 11.56 4.13 9.77
C LYS A 536 12.19 4.98 8.67
N LEU A 537 11.37 5.55 7.79
CA LEU A 537 11.84 6.27 6.59
C LEU A 537 12.53 7.60 6.92
N GLY A 538 12.12 8.30 7.97
CA GLY A 538 12.67 9.59 8.38
C GLY A 538 13.94 9.50 9.24
N LYS A 539 13.97 8.59 10.24
CA LYS A 539 15.10 8.48 11.19
C LYS A 539 16.07 7.34 10.86
N ASN A 540 15.55 6.20 10.40
CA ASN A 540 16.25 4.90 10.47
C ASN A 540 16.53 4.25 9.10
N MET A 541 16.63 5.03 8.02
CA MET A 541 17.05 4.56 6.70
C MET A 541 18.49 4.95 6.35
N HIS A 542 19.14 4.14 5.53
CA HIS A 542 20.51 4.41 5.07
C HIS A 542 20.57 5.67 4.20
N LYS A 543 21.61 6.51 4.32
CA LYS A 543 21.80 7.80 3.61
C LYS A 543 21.75 7.74 2.06
N LYS A 544 21.70 6.53 1.48
CA LYS A 544 21.45 6.26 0.06
C LYS A 544 20.01 6.56 -0.35
N PHE A 545 19.05 6.43 0.57
CA PHE A 545 17.63 6.61 0.30
C PHE A 545 17.19 8.05 0.59
N ILE A 546 16.45 8.64 -0.35
CA ILE A 546 15.64 9.84 -0.15
C ILE A 546 14.20 9.35 0.00
N CYS A 547 13.48 9.85 1.01
CA CYS A 547 12.12 9.45 1.31
C CYS A 547 11.19 10.67 1.14
N ASP A 548 10.14 10.53 0.34
CA ASP A 548 9.06 11.51 0.21
C ASP A 548 7.73 10.87 0.61
N PHE A 549 6.87 11.65 1.26
CA PHE A 549 5.60 11.19 1.83
C PHE A 549 4.43 11.78 1.06
N LEU A 550 3.50 10.93 0.65
CA LEU A 550 2.29 11.22 -0.09
C LEU A 550 1.09 10.59 0.65
N SER A 551 -0.11 11.13 0.43
CA SER A 551 -1.35 10.58 0.97
C SER A 551 -2.43 10.63 -0.10
N PHE A 552 -3.22 9.57 -0.21
CA PHE A 552 -4.33 9.51 -1.15
C PHE A 552 -5.66 9.88 -0.48
N SER A 553 -6.50 10.55 -1.26
CA SER A 553 -7.88 10.95 -0.93
C SER A 553 -8.85 10.15 -1.81
N ALA A 554 -10.16 10.26 -1.52
CA ALA A 554 -11.19 9.72 -2.41
C ALA A 554 -11.22 10.37 -3.81
N ARG A 555 -10.64 11.56 -3.98
CA ARG A 555 -10.67 12.34 -5.25
C ARG A 555 -9.32 12.49 -5.94
N THR A 556 -8.26 11.90 -5.38
CA THR A 556 -6.92 11.90 -5.99
C THR A 556 -7.01 11.33 -7.40
N SER A 557 -6.49 12.08 -8.37
CA SER A 557 -6.49 11.74 -9.79
C SER A 557 -5.13 11.23 -10.25
N ALA A 558 -5.10 10.44 -11.34
CA ALA A 558 -3.85 9.99 -11.94
C ALA A 558 -2.94 11.17 -12.36
N ASN A 559 -3.54 12.26 -12.84
CA ASN A 559 -2.85 13.51 -13.15
C ASN A 559 -2.07 14.05 -11.93
N GLN A 560 -2.75 14.25 -10.80
CA GLN A 560 -2.12 14.73 -9.56
C GLN A 560 -1.00 13.77 -9.09
N THR A 561 -1.25 12.46 -9.08
CA THR A 561 -0.23 11.47 -8.70
C THR A 561 1.01 11.53 -9.61
N GLN A 562 0.83 11.70 -10.92
CA GLN A 562 1.94 11.88 -11.85
C GLN A 562 2.71 13.18 -11.57
N ASP A 563 2.00 14.32 -11.43
CA ASP A 563 2.64 15.61 -11.18
C ASP A 563 3.41 15.63 -9.85
N LEU A 564 2.87 15.00 -8.81
CA LEU A 564 3.55 14.91 -7.50
C LEU A 564 4.81 14.05 -7.56
N ILE A 565 4.78 12.89 -8.24
CA ILE A 565 5.96 12.03 -8.37
C ILE A 565 7.00 12.68 -9.29
N ASP A 566 6.59 13.20 -10.45
CA ASP A 566 7.49 13.84 -11.41
C ASP A 566 8.13 15.12 -10.81
N SER A 567 7.46 15.84 -9.90
CA SER A 567 8.03 17.01 -9.20
C SER A 567 9.21 16.71 -8.27
N LYS A 568 9.36 15.45 -7.85
CA LYS A 568 10.39 14.99 -6.90
C LYS A 568 11.58 14.29 -7.58
N LEU A 569 11.55 14.15 -8.91
CA LEU A 569 12.53 13.40 -9.68
C LEU A 569 13.34 14.30 -10.62
N ASP A 570 14.67 14.15 -10.58
CA ASP A 570 15.57 14.86 -11.47
C ASP A 570 15.60 14.21 -12.87
N ARG A 571 15.77 15.04 -13.90
CA ARG A 571 15.98 14.58 -15.28
C ARG A 571 17.43 14.18 -15.49
N ARG A 572 17.76 12.88 -15.41
CA ARG A 572 19.12 12.36 -15.64
C ARG A 572 19.56 12.41 -17.11
N ARG A 573 18.66 12.08 -18.06
CA ARG A 573 18.90 12.15 -19.51
C ARG A 573 17.58 12.32 -20.27
N LYS A 574 17.60 12.48 -21.60
CA LYS A 574 16.36 12.57 -22.39
C LYS A 574 15.49 11.32 -22.16
N GLY A 575 14.24 11.52 -21.74
CA GLY A 575 13.28 10.44 -21.44
C GLY A 575 13.57 9.62 -20.19
N VAL A 576 14.56 9.95 -19.35
CA VAL A 576 14.86 9.18 -18.12
C VAL A 576 14.97 10.08 -16.89
N PHE A 577 14.15 9.76 -15.90
CA PHE A 577 13.99 10.49 -14.65
C PHE A 577 14.36 9.60 -13.45
N GLY A 578 14.84 10.20 -12.37
CA GLY A 578 15.24 9.49 -11.17
C GLY A 578 15.85 10.44 -10.13
N PRO A 579 16.15 9.98 -8.91
CA PRO A 579 16.89 10.77 -7.93
C PRO A 579 18.31 11.11 -8.42
N PRO A 580 19.08 11.95 -7.70
CA PRO A 580 20.50 12.15 -7.93
C PRO A 580 21.28 10.82 -8.04
N VAL A 581 22.38 10.81 -8.80
CA VAL A 581 23.19 9.60 -9.04
C VAL A 581 23.69 9.00 -7.71
N LEU A 582 23.79 7.67 -7.64
CA LEU A 582 24.07 6.86 -6.44
C LEU A 582 22.97 6.84 -5.37
N LYS A 583 22.01 7.77 -5.38
CA LYS A 583 20.86 7.77 -4.47
C LYS A 583 19.67 6.99 -5.05
N ARG A 584 18.73 6.65 -4.17
CA ARG A 584 17.49 5.95 -4.50
C ARG A 584 16.30 6.65 -3.85
N GLN A 585 15.18 6.77 -4.57
CA GLN A 585 13.98 7.43 -4.09
C GLN A 585 13.00 6.40 -3.52
N VAL A 586 12.38 6.72 -2.39
CA VAL A 586 11.30 5.95 -1.78
C VAL A 586 10.09 6.86 -1.65
N PHE A 587 9.00 6.52 -2.34
CA PHE A 587 7.72 7.19 -2.15
C PHE A 587 6.88 6.38 -1.15
N PHE A 588 6.53 7.00 -0.03
CA PHE A 588 5.49 6.51 0.85
C PHE A 588 4.13 7.02 0.39
N ILE A 589 3.13 6.15 0.26
CA ILE A 589 1.74 6.55 -0.02
C ILE A 589 0.83 5.96 1.06
N ASP A 590 0.22 6.83 1.87
CA ASP A 590 -0.80 6.43 2.84
C ASP A 590 -2.21 6.39 2.25
N ASP A 591 -3.07 5.58 2.87
CA ASP A 591 -4.44 5.26 2.44
C ASP A 591 -4.54 4.92 0.94
N PHE A 592 -3.66 4.01 0.49
CA PHE A 592 -3.46 3.64 -0.92
C PHE A 592 -4.73 3.16 -1.68
N ASN A 593 -5.74 2.65 -0.96
CA ASN A 593 -7.03 2.19 -1.52
C ASN A 593 -8.21 3.15 -1.28
N MET A 594 -7.90 4.41 -0.95
CA MET A 594 -8.88 5.48 -0.81
C MET A 594 -9.44 6.03 -2.14
N PRO A 595 -8.68 6.12 -3.26
CA PRO A 595 -9.19 6.71 -4.50
C PRO A 595 -10.51 6.10 -4.97
N ALA A 596 -11.43 6.96 -5.43
CA ALA A 596 -12.73 6.51 -5.89
C ALA A 596 -12.62 5.56 -7.09
N LEU A 597 -13.52 4.57 -7.09
CA LEU A 597 -13.78 3.71 -8.24
C LEU A 597 -14.48 4.54 -9.33
N GLU A 598 -14.02 4.41 -10.57
CA GLU A 598 -14.80 4.79 -11.74
C GLU A 598 -16.04 3.89 -11.88
N VAL A 599 -16.94 4.24 -12.81
CA VAL A 599 -18.20 3.52 -13.11
C VAL A 599 -18.02 2.00 -13.26
N TYR A 600 -16.86 1.57 -13.75
CA TYR A 600 -16.53 0.16 -14.01
C TYR A 600 -15.45 -0.41 -13.06
N GLY A 601 -15.24 0.20 -11.89
CA GLY A 601 -14.40 -0.35 -10.83
C GLY A 601 -12.87 -0.15 -10.98
N ALA A 602 -12.43 0.56 -12.02
CA ALA A 602 -11.03 0.98 -12.14
C ALA A 602 -10.72 2.15 -11.18
N GLN A 603 -9.46 2.26 -10.73
CA GLN A 603 -8.95 3.38 -9.94
C GLN A 603 -7.71 3.95 -10.67
N PRO A 604 -7.85 5.05 -11.44
CA PRO A 604 -6.77 5.58 -12.28
C PRO A 604 -5.42 5.85 -11.57
N PRO A 605 -5.37 6.41 -10.33
CA PRO A 605 -4.08 6.69 -9.67
C PRO A 605 -3.25 5.44 -9.40
N ILE A 606 -3.89 4.35 -9.00
CA ILE A 606 -3.20 3.08 -8.71
C ILE A 606 -2.89 2.30 -9.99
N GLU A 607 -3.69 2.48 -11.05
CA GLU A 607 -3.42 1.93 -12.39
C GLU A 607 -2.24 2.63 -13.09
N LEU A 608 -2.00 3.92 -12.82
CA LEU A 608 -0.77 4.63 -13.18
C LEU A 608 0.45 4.04 -12.45
N ILE A 609 0.35 3.84 -11.14
CA ILE A 609 1.43 3.21 -10.35
C ILE A 609 1.67 1.77 -10.83
N ARG A 610 0.60 1.03 -11.18
CA ARG A 610 0.72 -0.29 -11.81
C ARG A 610 1.49 -0.21 -13.12
N GLN A 611 1.22 0.77 -13.98
CA GLN A 611 1.99 0.95 -15.21
C GLN A 611 3.48 1.17 -14.93
N TRP A 612 3.84 1.95 -13.90
CA TRP A 612 5.23 2.07 -13.47
C TRP A 612 5.81 0.75 -12.95
N MET A 613 5.10 0.01 -12.08
CA MET A 613 5.57 -1.30 -11.59
C MET A 613 5.72 -2.33 -12.71
N ASP A 614 4.88 -2.20 -13.74
CA ASP A 614 4.83 -3.13 -14.85
C ASP A 614 5.87 -2.82 -15.95
N PHE A 615 6.22 -1.55 -16.19
CA PHE A 615 7.04 -1.10 -17.33
C PHE A 615 8.19 -0.14 -17.00
N GLY A 616 8.31 0.29 -15.73
CA GLY A 616 9.34 1.22 -15.27
C GLY A 616 9.15 2.66 -15.76
N GLY A 617 7.90 3.10 -15.99
CA GLY A 617 7.62 4.46 -16.49
C GLY A 617 6.19 4.69 -16.96
N TRP A 618 5.92 5.92 -17.40
CA TRP A 618 4.65 6.36 -17.99
C TRP A 618 4.86 7.36 -19.12
N TYR A 619 3.81 7.64 -19.90
CA TYR A 619 3.88 8.63 -20.98
C TYR A 619 3.87 10.06 -20.44
N ASP A 620 4.53 10.95 -21.17
CA ASP A 620 4.47 12.39 -20.93
C ASP A 620 3.13 12.94 -21.46
N ARG A 621 2.47 13.76 -20.64
CA ARG A 621 1.22 14.46 -20.99
C ARG A 621 1.47 15.77 -21.75
N ARG A 622 2.68 16.35 -21.66
CA ARG A 622 3.07 17.58 -22.36
C ARG A 622 3.75 17.28 -23.70
N ASN A 623 4.71 16.37 -23.70
CA ASN A 623 5.33 15.86 -24.92
C ASN A 623 4.63 14.55 -25.35
N ILE A 624 3.47 14.70 -25.98
CA ILE A 624 2.58 13.58 -26.33
C ILE A 624 3.36 12.50 -27.12
N GLY A 625 3.28 11.25 -26.65
CA GLY A 625 3.94 10.09 -27.25
C GLY A 625 5.33 9.74 -26.69
N ASP A 626 6.02 10.64 -25.98
CA ASP A 626 7.29 10.33 -25.31
C ASP A 626 7.05 9.49 -24.04
N PHE A 627 7.79 8.38 -23.88
CA PHE A 627 7.73 7.53 -22.68
C PHE A 627 8.84 7.93 -21.69
N ARG A 628 8.45 8.35 -20.49
CA ARG A 628 9.36 8.67 -19.37
C ARG A 628 9.72 7.39 -18.61
N LYS A 629 10.96 6.90 -18.76
CA LYS A 629 11.50 5.81 -17.91
C LYS A 629 11.91 6.38 -16.55
N ILE A 630 11.37 5.82 -15.47
CA ILE A 630 11.67 6.20 -14.09
C ILE A 630 12.53 5.11 -13.46
N ILE A 631 13.72 5.48 -12.99
CA ILE A 631 14.73 4.56 -12.44
C ILE A 631 15.11 4.91 -11.00
N ASP A 632 15.64 3.94 -10.27
CA ASP A 632 16.07 4.07 -8.87
C ASP A 632 14.96 4.55 -7.92
N VAL A 633 13.73 4.06 -8.13
CA VAL A 633 12.55 4.34 -7.30
C VAL A 633 11.98 3.06 -6.68
N ASN A 634 11.50 3.15 -5.44
CA ASN A 634 10.68 2.14 -4.76
C ASN A 634 9.45 2.78 -4.10
N PHE A 635 8.43 1.98 -3.85
CA PHE A 635 7.20 2.40 -3.16
C PHE A 635 7.02 1.64 -1.84
N VAL A 636 6.65 2.38 -0.81
CA VAL A 636 6.05 1.85 0.42
C VAL A 636 4.61 2.37 0.45
N THR A 637 3.64 1.49 0.64
CA THR A 637 2.23 1.88 0.65
C THR A 637 1.56 1.36 1.90
N SER A 638 0.68 2.14 2.53
CA SER A 638 -0.19 1.67 3.61
C SER A 638 -1.65 1.79 3.25
N MET A 639 -2.46 0.84 3.73
CA MET A 639 -3.91 0.89 3.56
C MET A 639 -4.66 0.13 4.65
N GLY A 640 -5.92 0.51 4.84
CA GLY A 640 -6.88 -0.28 5.61
C GLY A 640 -7.45 -1.45 4.79
N PRO A 641 -8.00 -2.49 5.44
CA PRO A 641 -8.80 -3.49 4.74
C PRO A 641 -9.97 -2.84 3.99
N PRO A 642 -10.46 -3.43 2.88
CA PRO A 642 -11.58 -2.89 2.12
C PRO A 642 -12.86 -2.86 2.95
N GLY A 643 -13.63 -1.78 2.84
CA GLY A 643 -14.79 -1.48 3.68
C GLY A 643 -14.74 -0.07 4.30
N GLY A 644 -15.88 0.37 4.86
CA GLY A 644 -15.96 1.67 5.57
C GLY A 644 -15.71 2.92 4.72
N GLY A 645 -15.70 2.80 3.38
CA GLY A 645 -15.32 3.87 2.44
C GLY A 645 -14.04 3.56 1.65
N ARG A 646 -13.23 2.58 2.08
CA ARG A 646 -12.05 2.09 1.35
C ARG A 646 -12.40 1.03 0.31
N ASN A 647 -11.77 1.11 -0.85
CA ASN A 647 -12.08 0.28 -2.01
C ASN A 647 -11.21 -1.01 -2.06
N PRO A 648 -11.66 -2.07 -2.77
CA PRO A 648 -10.80 -3.19 -3.10
C PRO A 648 -9.73 -2.78 -4.12
N VAL A 649 -8.58 -3.46 -4.10
CA VAL A 649 -7.44 -3.23 -5.01
C VAL A 649 -7.26 -4.44 -5.92
N THR A 650 -6.89 -4.21 -7.18
CA THR A 650 -6.77 -5.30 -8.17
C THR A 650 -5.60 -6.24 -7.85
N ALA A 651 -5.82 -7.56 -7.93
CA ALA A 651 -4.77 -8.56 -7.73
C ALA A 651 -3.55 -8.36 -8.66
N ARG A 652 -3.78 -7.78 -9.85
CA ARG A 652 -2.73 -7.41 -10.82
C ARG A 652 -1.77 -6.32 -10.34
N LEU A 653 -2.20 -5.45 -9.43
CA LEU A 653 -1.33 -4.49 -8.75
C LEU A 653 -0.72 -5.11 -7.50
N LEU A 654 -1.54 -5.76 -6.67
CA LEU A 654 -1.12 -6.35 -5.39
C LEU A 654 0.04 -7.35 -5.53
N ARG A 655 0.13 -8.07 -6.65
CA ARG A 655 1.22 -9.02 -6.96
C ARG A 655 2.64 -8.43 -6.91
N HIS A 656 2.78 -7.11 -7.02
CA HIS A 656 4.07 -6.40 -7.08
C HIS A 656 4.60 -5.98 -5.71
N PHE A 657 3.79 -6.17 -4.67
CA PHE A 657 4.12 -5.76 -3.32
C PHE A 657 4.48 -6.94 -2.42
N HIS A 658 5.41 -6.69 -1.52
CA HIS A 658 5.64 -7.50 -0.35
C HIS A 658 4.70 -7.07 0.77
N TYR A 659 3.76 -7.94 1.15
CA TYR A 659 2.80 -7.67 2.22
C TYR A 659 3.45 -7.66 3.60
N LEU A 660 3.01 -6.76 4.47
CA LEU A 660 3.24 -6.81 5.92
C LEU A 660 1.91 -6.51 6.63
N ALA A 661 1.34 -7.51 7.30
CA ALA A 661 0.14 -7.37 8.11
C ALA A 661 0.44 -6.66 9.44
N PHE A 662 -0.15 -5.49 9.63
CA PHE A 662 -0.19 -4.79 10.91
C PHE A 662 -1.47 -5.20 11.64
N LEU A 663 -1.30 -6.09 12.62
CA LEU A 663 -2.38 -6.58 13.46
C LEU A 663 -2.88 -5.51 14.42
N GLU A 664 -4.04 -5.76 15.02
CA GLU A 664 -4.50 -5.01 16.17
C GLU A 664 -3.53 -5.19 17.34
N MET A 665 -3.21 -4.10 18.04
CA MET A 665 -2.25 -4.16 19.14
C MET A 665 -2.81 -5.00 20.28
N GLU A 666 -1.99 -5.89 20.81
CA GLU A 666 -2.29 -6.67 22.00
C GLU A 666 -2.37 -5.77 23.24
N ASP A 667 -3.18 -6.15 24.22
CA ASP A 667 -3.43 -5.32 25.41
C ASP A 667 -2.17 -5.11 26.25
N PHE A 668 -1.23 -6.07 26.24
CA PHE A 668 0.10 -5.89 26.82
C PHE A 668 0.87 -4.71 26.17
N SER A 669 0.81 -4.58 24.84
CA SER A 669 1.45 -3.45 24.13
C SER A 669 0.77 -2.13 24.44
N LYS A 670 -0.57 -2.10 24.54
CA LYS A 670 -1.32 -0.90 24.97
C LYS A 670 -0.92 -0.49 26.39
N ARG A 671 -0.81 -1.46 27.30
CA ARG A 671 -0.39 -1.26 28.70
C ARG A 671 1.05 -0.77 28.81
N ASN A 672 1.96 -1.25 27.97
CA ASN A 672 3.32 -0.72 27.92
C ASN A 672 3.32 0.76 27.46
N ILE A 673 2.65 1.08 26.34
CA ILE A 673 2.60 2.46 25.81
C ILE A 673 2.00 3.44 26.83
N PHE A 674 0.74 3.23 27.21
CA PHE A 674 0.03 4.17 28.08
C PHE A 674 0.50 4.09 29.53
N GLY A 675 1.03 2.94 29.96
CA GLY A 675 1.66 2.78 31.26
C GLY A 675 2.96 3.58 31.38
N THR A 676 3.85 3.56 30.38
CA THR A 676 5.06 4.40 30.41
C THR A 676 4.70 5.89 30.48
N ILE A 677 3.68 6.32 29.74
CA ILE A 677 3.22 7.72 29.71
C ILE A 677 2.56 8.12 31.05
N LEU A 678 1.59 7.34 31.53
CA LEU A 678 0.87 7.64 32.77
C LEU A 678 1.82 7.59 33.98
N LYS A 679 2.75 6.63 34.01
CA LYS A 679 3.73 6.53 35.08
C LYS A 679 4.63 7.77 35.14
N PHE A 680 5.13 8.25 34.00
CA PHE A 680 5.95 9.48 33.96
C PHE A 680 5.22 10.71 34.54
N TRP A 681 3.89 10.79 34.40
CA TRP A 681 3.08 11.87 34.99
C TRP A 681 2.77 11.63 36.48
N LEU A 682 2.40 10.39 36.86
CA LEU A 682 2.13 10.04 38.26
C LEU A 682 3.39 10.09 39.15
N ASP A 683 4.57 9.75 38.62
CA ASP A 683 5.86 9.85 39.33
C ASP A 683 6.21 11.32 39.71
N ARG A 684 5.45 12.33 39.22
CA ARG A 684 5.52 13.75 39.63
C ARG A 684 4.45 14.16 40.65
N THR A 685 3.41 13.36 40.86
CA THR A 685 2.43 13.58 41.94
C THR A 685 3.04 13.17 43.27
N GLN A 686 2.71 13.85 44.38
CA GLN A 686 3.47 13.68 45.62
C GLN A 686 3.22 12.34 46.34
N GLU A 687 2.02 11.74 46.25
CA GLU A 687 1.67 10.49 46.97
C GLU A 687 0.71 9.52 46.21
N GLN A 688 0.53 9.63 44.88
CA GLN A 688 -0.58 8.94 44.16
C GLN A 688 -0.16 7.81 43.20
N SER A 689 1.06 7.27 43.34
CA SER A 689 1.58 6.17 42.50
C SER A 689 0.73 4.91 42.52
N ASP A 690 0.05 4.63 43.62
CA ASP A 690 -0.66 3.37 43.86
C ASP A 690 -1.90 3.20 42.96
N TYR A 691 -2.45 4.29 42.45
CA TYR A 691 -3.63 4.28 41.57
C TYR A 691 -3.30 4.14 40.08
N PHE A 692 -2.00 4.00 39.73
CA PHE A 692 -1.53 3.77 38.37
C PHE A 692 -2.29 2.63 37.67
N GLU A 693 -2.43 1.47 38.32
CA GLU A 693 -3.15 0.34 37.74
C GLU A 693 -4.66 0.60 37.66
N SER A 694 -5.28 1.24 38.66
CA SER A 694 -6.71 1.55 38.63
C SER A 694 -7.06 2.44 37.43
N ILE A 695 -6.32 3.51 37.17
CA ILE A 695 -6.56 4.42 36.03
C ILE A 695 -6.31 3.70 34.70
N LEU A 696 -5.20 2.97 34.61
CA LEU A 696 -4.78 2.30 33.37
C LEU A 696 -5.73 1.17 32.97
N GLN A 697 -6.09 0.30 33.92
CA GLN A 697 -7.06 -0.79 33.68
C GLN A 697 -8.46 -0.25 33.40
N SER A 698 -8.93 0.77 34.14
CA SER A 698 -10.25 1.38 33.91
C SER A 698 -10.38 1.95 32.50
N SER A 699 -9.36 2.69 32.05
CA SER A 699 -9.32 3.28 30.70
C SER A 699 -9.34 2.20 29.61
N MET A 700 -8.65 1.06 29.82
CA MET A 700 -8.66 -0.06 28.89
C MET A 700 -9.98 -0.82 28.87
N ILE A 701 -10.59 -1.05 30.03
CA ILE A 701 -11.89 -1.73 30.14
C ILE A 701 -12.94 -0.92 29.39
N VAL A 702 -13.08 0.37 29.71
CA VAL A 702 -14.02 1.30 29.06
C VAL A 702 -13.83 1.28 27.54
N TYR A 703 -12.59 1.47 27.06
CA TYR A 703 -12.27 1.41 25.63
C TYR A 703 -12.61 0.05 24.99
N SER A 704 -12.32 -1.06 25.67
CA SER A 704 -12.59 -2.41 25.16
C SER A 704 -14.08 -2.75 25.09
N THR A 705 -14.90 -2.18 25.99
CA THR A 705 -16.36 -2.33 26.01
C THR A 705 -17.00 -1.49 24.91
N ILE A 706 -16.59 -0.22 24.76
CA ILE A 706 -17.02 0.66 23.65
C ILE A 706 -16.79 -0.01 22.29
N LEU A 707 -15.60 -0.58 22.05
CA LEU A 707 -15.28 -1.27 20.79
C LEU A 707 -16.17 -2.48 20.48
N LYS A 708 -16.75 -3.13 21.50
CA LYS A 708 -17.61 -4.31 21.34
C LYS A 708 -19.07 -3.94 21.16
N GLU A 709 -19.56 -2.94 21.90
CA GLU A 709 -20.98 -2.62 21.99
C GLU A 709 -21.40 -1.45 21.09
N LEU A 710 -20.56 -0.40 20.96
CA LEU A 710 -20.87 0.78 20.15
C LEU A 710 -20.32 0.70 18.72
N LEU A 711 -20.85 -0.24 17.94
CA LEU A 711 -20.49 -0.43 16.54
C LEU A 711 -21.10 0.64 15.60
N PRO A 712 -20.41 1.04 14.52
CA PRO A 712 -20.93 2.03 13.57
C PRO A 712 -22.11 1.49 12.77
N THR A 713 -23.21 2.25 12.75
CA THR A 713 -24.44 1.93 11.99
C THR A 713 -24.74 3.00 10.93
N PRO A 714 -25.63 2.75 9.94
CA PRO A 714 -26.02 3.78 8.97
C PRO A 714 -26.64 5.04 9.59
N ALA A 715 -27.26 4.93 10.76
CA ALA A 715 -27.69 6.07 11.56
C ALA A 715 -26.48 6.75 12.26
N LYS A 716 -25.69 5.95 12.99
CA LYS A 716 -24.57 6.38 13.84
C LYS A 716 -23.22 6.14 13.13
N THR A 717 -23.06 6.69 11.91
CA THR A 717 -21.88 6.41 11.04
C THR A 717 -20.54 6.91 11.59
N HIS A 718 -20.58 7.90 12.48
CA HIS A 718 -19.42 8.49 13.13
C HIS A 718 -18.99 7.76 14.42
N TYR A 719 -19.67 6.68 14.82
CA TYR A 719 -19.28 5.83 15.96
C TYR A 719 -18.11 4.91 15.55
N THR A 720 -16.99 5.50 15.18
CA THR A 720 -15.78 4.78 14.77
C THR A 720 -14.68 5.03 15.79
N PHE A 721 -14.58 4.14 16.78
CA PHE A 721 -13.60 4.25 17.85
C PHE A 721 -12.27 3.57 17.46
N ASN A 722 -11.15 4.17 17.82
CA ASN A 722 -9.81 3.63 17.55
C ASN A 722 -8.79 4.06 18.62
N LEU A 723 -7.55 3.58 18.53
CA LEU A 723 -6.53 3.80 19.57
C LEU A 723 -6.20 5.29 19.82
N ARG A 724 -6.47 6.17 18.85
CA ARG A 724 -6.33 7.62 19.03
C ARG A 724 -7.33 8.18 20.03
N ASP A 725 -8.51 7.58 20.18
CA ASP A 725 -9.49 8.01 21.18
C ASP A 725 -8.98 7.71 22.59
N LEU A 726 -8.47 6.49 22.83
CA LEU A 726 -7.80 6.17 24.09
C LEU A 726 -6.59 7.09 24.35
N SER A 727 -5.81 7.39 23.32
CA SER A 727 -4.72 8.38 23.40
C SER A 727 -5.20 9.78 23.76
N LYS A 728 -6.33 10.26 23.21
CA LYS A 728 -6.94 11.56 23.55
C LYS A 728 -7.41 11.66 25.01
N VAL A 729 -7.82 10.54 25.63
CA VAL A 729 -8.16 10.52 27.07
C VAL A 729 -6.90 10.77 27.90
N PHE A 730 -5.82 10.01 27.65
CA PHE A 730 -4.54 10.25 28.34
C PHE A 730 -3.98 11.65 28.03
N GLN A 731 -4.03 12.11 26.77
CA GLN A 731 -3.62 13.47 26.40
C GLN A 731 -4.40 14.54 27.18
N GLY A 732 -5.69 14.31 27.44
CA GLY A 732 -6.53 15.19 28.27
C GLY A 732 -6.12 15.22 29.73
N VAL A 733 -5.93 14.04 30.35
CA VAL A 733 -5.46 13.92 31.74
C VAL A 733 -4.10 14.61 31.93
N LEU A 734 -3.20 14.46 30.96
CA LEU A 734 -1.86 15.08 30.97
C LEU A 734 -1.86 16.62 30.78
N MET A 735 -3.01 17.25 30.50
CA MET A 735 -3.12 18.71 30.49
C MET A 735 -3.20 19.31 31.89
N PHE A 736 -3.55 18.50 32.89
CA PHE A 736 -3.57 18.89 34.29
C PHE A 736 -2.15 18.78 34.88
N GLU A 737 -1.77 19.76 35.69
CA GLU A 737 -0.45 19.79 36.33
C GLU A 737 -0.38 18.76 37.46
N PRO A 738 0.55 17.78 37.43
CA PRO A 738 0.61 16.73 38.45
C PRO A 738 0.94 17.28 39.84
N GLU A 739 1.61 18.44 39.91
CA GLU A 739 1.92 19.14 41.16
C GLU A 739 0.68 19.72 41.87
N GLN A 740 -0.45 19.91 41.16
CA GLN A 740 -1.69 20.46 41.72
C GLN A 740 -2.62 19.41 42.32
N VAL A 741 -2.40 18.12 42.04
CA VAL A 741 -3.32 17.05 42.44
C VAL A 741 -3.20 16.78 43.95
N GLN A 742 -4.23 17.13 44.72
CA GLN A 742 -4.24 16.93 46.17
C GLN A 742 -4.92 15.63 46.57
N ASP A 743 -5.99 15.24 45.86
CA ASP A 743 -6.82 14.09 46.23
C ASP A 743 -7.12 13.16 45.04
N ILE A 744 -7.34 11.87 45.33
CA ILE A 744 -7.76 10.87 44.35
C ILE A 744 -9.09 11.26 43.67
N THR A 745 -10.01 11.91 44.39
CA THR A 745 -11.29 12.30 43.79
C THR A 745 -11.11 13.32 42.66
N GLU A 746 -10.07 14.14 42.70
CA GLU A 746 -9.73 15.07 41.61
C GLU A 746 -9.26 14.32 40.36
N ILE A 747 -8.39 13.29 40.51
CA ILE A 747 -7.98 12.43 39.39
C ILE A 747 -9.19 11.68 38.81
N VAL A 748 -10.07 11.15 39.66
CA VAL A 748 -11.27 10.42 39.23
C VAL A 748 -12.23 11.34 38.48
N ARG A 749 -12.43 12.59 38.95
CA ARG A 749 -13.22 13.62 38.25
C ARG A 749 -12.60 14.02 36.92
N LEU A 750 -11.28 14.19 36.86
CA LEU A 750 -10.54 14.51 35.64
C LEU A 750 -10.64 13.36 34.62
N TRP A 751 -10.36 12.12 35.03
CA TRP A 751 -10.49 10.93 34.19
C TRP A 751 -11.91 10.74 33.68
N TYR A 752 -12.91 10.90 34.55
CA TYR A 752 -14.33 10.86 34.19
C TYR A 752 -14.66 11.94 33.17
N HIS A 753 -14.27 13.19 33.41
CA HIS A 753 -14.49 14.31 32.49
C HIS A 753 -13.88 14.05 31.10
N GLU A 754 -12.62 13.61 31.03
CA GLU A 754 -11.95 13.33 29.77
C GLU A 754 -12.55 12.13 29.03
N CYS A 755 -13.05 11.11 29.75
CA CYS A 755 -13.87 10.05 29.17
C CYS A 755 -15.17 10.59 28.55
N LEU A 756 -15.86 11.55 29.18
CA LEU A 756 -17.02 12.22 28.59
C LEU A 756 -16.63 13.02 27.33
N ARG A 757 -15.57 13.84 27.39
CA ARG A 757 -15.13 14.70 26.26
C ARG A 757 -14.70 13.90 25.02
N VAL A 758 -14.18 12.68 25.20
CA VAL A 758 -13.71 11.85 24.08
C VAL A 758 -14.78 10.91 23.54
N PHE A 759 -15.56 10.29 24.43
CA PHE A 759 -16.54 9.25 24.06
C PHE A 759 -17.98 9.75 24.08
N GLN A 760 -18.43 10.41 25.16
CA GLN A 760 -19.84 10.83 25.31
C GLN A 760 -20.24 11.95 24.36
N ASP A 761 -19.37 12.94 24.11
CA ASP A 761 -19.68 14.08 23.23
C ASP A 761 -19.88 13.66 21.75
N ARG A 762 -19.50 12.42 21.40
CA ARG A 762 -19.76 11.77 20.11
C ARG A 762 -21.16 11.13 20.03
N LEU A 763 -21.83 10.89 21.16
CA LEU A 763 -23.08 10.12 21.24
C LEU A 763 -24.31 10.98 20.92
N VAL A 764 -25.20 10.42 20.12
CA VAL A 764 -26.42 11.07 19.59
C VAL A 764 -27.60 10.90 20.54
N ASN A 765 -27.86 9.66 20.99
CA ASN A 765 -29.05 9.28 21.75
C ASN A 765 -28.77 9.34 23.26
N ASP A 766 -29.77 9.73 24.04
CA ASP A 766 -29.67 9.70 25.51
C ASP A 766 -29.54 8.27 26.07
N GLU A 767 -30.17 7.27 25.43
CA GLU A 767 -29.96 5.84 25.73
C GLU A 767 -28.47 5.44 25.70
N ASP A 768 -27.72 5.89 24.69
CA ASP A 768 -26.28 5.59 24.58
C ASP A 768 -25.49 6.34 25.68
N ARG A 769 -25.90 7.58 26.00
CA ARG A 769 -25.25 8.43 27.01
C ARG A 769 -25.46 7.86 28.41
N ASP A 770 -26.65 7.37 28.72
CA ASP A 770 -26.99 6.74 29.99
C ASP A 770 -26.32 5.38 30.15
N TRP A 771 -26.28 4.55 29.09
CA TRP A 771 -25.45 3.34 29.08
C TRP A 771 -23.98 3.67 29.38
N PHE A 772 -23.44 4.73 28.77
CA PHE A 772 -22.03 5.11 28.97
C PHE A 772 -21.77 5.67 30.38
N ASN A 773 -22.69 6.48 30.92
CA ASN A 773 -22.64 6.94 32.31
C ASN A 773 -22.62 5.74 33.27
N ASN A 774 -23.53 4.78 33.09
CA ASN A 774 -23.58 3.57 33.90
C ASN A 774 -22.28 2.74 33.82
N LEU A 775 -21.68 2.60 32.63
CA LEU A 775 -20.37 1.94 32.46
C LEU A 775 -19.26 2.63 33.27
N LEU A 776 -19.21 3.97 33.26
CA LEU A 776 -18.24 4.73 34.07
C LEU A 776 -18.51 4.58 35.57
N TYR A 777 -19.78 4.67 36.01
CA TYR A 777 -20.17 4.47 37.40
C TYR A 777 -19.77 3.10 37.93
N THR A 778 -20.04 2.03 37.17
CA THR A 778 -19.60 0.66 37.51
C THR A 778 -18.08 0.57 37.58
N THR A 779 -17.37 1.18 36.63
CA THR A 779 -15.90 1.16 36.60
C THR A 779 -15.29 1.89 37.81
N ILE A 780 -15.83 3.05 38.21
CA ILE A 780 -15.41 3.78 39.41
C ILE A 780 -15.60 2.90 40.66
N ARG A 781 -16.79 2.31 40.81
CA ARG A 781 -17.13 1.46 41.95
C ARG A 781 -16.24 0.22 42.07
N GLU A 782 -15.91 -0.42 40.96
CA GLU A 782 -15.13 -1.67 40.95
C GLU A 782 -13.61 -1.48 40.98
N LYS A 783 -13.07 -0.42 40.35
CA LYS A 783 -11.61 -0.26 40.11
C LYS A 783 -10.96 0.81 40.97
N PHE A 784 -11.71 1.85 41.34
CA PHE A 784 -11.25 2.87 42.28
C PHE A 784 -11.77 2.61 43.70
N VAL A 785 -12.76 1.71 43.86
CA VAL A 785 -13.35 1.33 45.16
C VAL A 785 -13.95 2.55 45.89
N LEU A 786 -14.44 3.52 45.11
CA LEU A 786 -15.11 4.73 45.58
C LEU A 786 -16.62 4.64 45.31
N ASN A 787 -17.41 5.34 46.12
CA ASN A 787 -18.82 5.57 45.81
C ASN A 787 -18.90 6.63 44.67
N PRO A 788 -19.45 6.31 43.48
CA PRO A 788 -19.48 7.26 42.36
C PRO A 788 -20.20 8.58 42.68
N ASP A 789 -21.28 8.52 43.45
CA ASP A 789 -22.08 9.71 43.78
C ASP A 789 -21.32 10.70 44.70
N GLU A 790 -20.51 10.18 45.62
CA GLU A 790 -19.65 10.99 46.50
C GLU A 790 -18.41 11.50 45.77
N ALA A 791 -17.79 10.66 44.92
CA ALA A 791 -16.60 11.02 44.17
C ALA A 791 -16.89 12.10 43.11
N LEU A 792 -17.96 11.94 42.32
CA LEU A 792 -18.33 12.87 41.25
C LEU A 792 -19.09 14.10 41.78
N GLY A 793 -19.92 13.92 42.82
CA GLY A 793 -20.80 14.95 43.35
C GLY A 793 -22.01 15.23 42.44
N SER A 794 -22.95 16.04 42.94
CA SER A 794 -24.24 16.30 42.27
C SER A 794 -24.16 17.28 41.08
N ASN A 795 -22.99 17.87 40.80
CA ASN A 795 -22.82 18.94 39.82
C ASN A 795 -22.04 18.46 38.60
N ALA A 796 -22.54 18.76 37.40
CA ALA A 796 -21.82 18.58 36.14
C ALA A 796 -20.39 19.14 36.22
N ILE A 797 -19.41 18.27 36.01
CA ILE A 797 -17.97 18.53 36.15
C ILE A 797 -17.45 19.21 34.88
N LEU A 798 -16.98 20.44 35.02
CA LEU A 798 -16.36 21.24 33.96
C LEU A 798 -14.90 21.53 34.32
N PHE A 799 -14.02 21.50 33.32
CA PHE A 799 -12.64 21.94 33.41
C PHE A 799 -12.40 23.06 32.39
N GLY A 800 -11.46 23.96 32.69
CA GLY A 800 -11.14 25.09 31.83
C GLY A 800 -9.91 25.87 32.32
N ASP A 801 -9.47 26.80 31.49
CA ASP A 801 -8.22 27.55 31.63
C ASP A 801 -8.39 29.08 31.59
N PHE A 802 -9.62 29.55 31.41
CA PHE A 802 -9.97 30.96 31.17
C PHE A 802 -10.65 31.65 32.37
N LEU A 803 -10.66 31.01 33.56
CA LEU A 803 -11.26 31.55 34.80
C LEU A 803 -10.55 32.80 35.33
N ASP A 804 -9.28 33.01 34.97
CA ASP A 804 -8.51 34.21 35.29
C ASP A 804 -8.05 34.88 33.99
N PRO A 805 -8.67 36.00 33.58
CA PRO A 805 -8.27 36.75 32.39
C PRO A 805 -6.92 37.46 32.50
N GLN A 806 -6.30 37.54 33.69
CA GLN A 806 -5.04 38.27 33.92
C GLN A 806 -3.82 37.36 34.07
N ALA A 807 -4.01 36.04 34.03
CA ALA A 807 -2.92 35.09 34.20
C ALA A 807 -2.12 34.89 32.88
N ASP A 808 -0.82 35.23 32.91
CA ASP A 808 0.12 34.96 31.81
C ASP A 808 0.21 33.46 31.45
N ILE A 809 -0.03 32.57 32.42
CA ILE A 809 -0.06 31.11 32.24
C ILE A 809 -1.46 30.60 32.58
N LYS A 810 -2.27 30.37 31.54
CA LYS A 810 -3.62 29.80 31.65
C LYS A 810 -3.56 28.30 32.01
N MET A 811 -3.75 27.96 33.28
CA MET A 811 -3.71 26.59 33.82
C MET A 811 -5.05 25.86 33.67
N TYR A 812 -5.03 24.56 33.30
CA TYR A 812 -6.24 23.76 33.12
C TYR A 812 -6.71 23.20 34.47
N THR A 813 -7.81 23.74 35.01
CA THR A 813 -8.28 23.45 36.38
C THR A 813 -9.76 23.05 36.43
N GLN A 814 -10.19 22.40 37.51
CA GLN A 814 -11.61 22.09 37.73
C GLN A 814 -12.38 23.37 38.08
N ILE A 815 -13.47 23.64 37.37
CA ILE A 815 -14.34 24.77 37.63
C ILE A 815 -15.36 24.37 38.70
N THR A 816 -15.19 24.87 39.92
CA THR A 816 -16.08 24.61 41.06
C THR A 816 -17.22 25.63 41.17
N ASP A 817 -16.94 26.90 40.87
CA ASP A 817 -17.91 28.01 40.93
C ASP A 817 -18.51 28.32 39.55
N ARG A 818 -19.83 28.17 39.44
CA ARG A 818 -20.60 28.41 38.21
C ARG A 818 -21.02 29.87 38.03
N GLU A 819 -21.22 30.62 39.10
CA GLU A 819 -21.59 32.04 39.01
C GLU A 819 -20.39 32.84 38.53
N LYS A 820 -19.21 32.56 39.09
CA LYS A 820 -17.94 33.09 38.58
C LYS A 820 -17.71 32.72 37.11
N LEU A 821 -18.01 31.47 36.72
CA LEU A 821 -17.89 31.04 35.31
C LEU A 821 -18.79 31.85 34.37
N SER A 822 -20.07 32.07 34.72
CA SER A 822 -20.97 32.88 33.90
C SER A 822 -20.46 34.31 33.77
N ASN A 823 -20.17 34.96 34.91
CA ASN A 823 -19.69 36.35 34.95
C ASN A 823 -18.43 36.57 34.10
N VAL A 824 -17.49 35.61 34.10
CA VAL A 824 -16.27 35.65 33.29
C VAL A 824 -16.58 35.49 31.79
N LEU A 825 -17.52 34.61 31.41
CA LEU A 825 -17.91 34.43 30.01
C LEU A 825 -18.73 35.63 29.48
N ASP A 826 -19.59 36.23 30.30
CA ASP A 826 -20.33 37.45 29.98
C ASP A 826 -19.38 38.65 29.81
N TYR A 827 -18.31 38.73 30.60
CA TYR A 827 -17.22 39.68 30.41
C TYR A 827 -16.52 39.48 29.04
N TYR A 828 -16.09 38.26 28.70
CA TYR A 828 -15.48 37.98 27.38
C TYR A 828 -16.44 38.26 26.21
N LEU A 829 -17.73 37.97 26.36
CA LEU A 829 -18.75 38.27 25.35
C LEU A 829 -18.94 39.79 25.16
N THR A 830 -18.90 40.55 26.26
CA THR A 830 -18.96 42.02 26.23
C THR A 830 -17.73 42.60 25.54
N GLU A 831 -16.53 42.13 25.88
CA GLU A 831 -15.29 42.57 25.24
C GLU A 831 -15.21 42.21 23.76
N TYR A 832 -15.64 40.99 23.38
CA TYR A 832 -15.77 40.63 21.97
C TYR A 832 -16.72 41.60 21.24
N ASN A 833 -17.84 41.97 21.86
CA ASN A 833 -18.81 42.88 21.27
C ASN A 833 -18.32 44.33 21.17
N ASN A 834 -17.45 44.77 22.08
CA ASN A 834 -16.79 46.08 22.02
C ASN A 834 -15.75 46.16 20.90
N GLN A 835 -15.00 45.07 20.67
CA GLN A 835 -13.90 45.01 19.70
C GLN A 835 -14.35 44.60 18.28
N SER A 836 -15.45 43.84 18.16
CA SER A 836 -15.94 43.29 16.89
C SER A 836 -16.85 44.25 16.13
N THR A 837 -16.58 44.43 14.83
CA THR A 837 -17.49 45.12 13.89
C THR A 837 -18.81 44.38 13.65
N ARG A 838 -18.92 43.12 14.07
CA ARG A 838 -20.14 42.30 14.03
C ARG A 838 -20.39 41.71 15.43
N PRO A 839 -21.13 42.41 16.31
CA PRO A 839 -21.41 41.93 17.66
C PRO A 839 -22.35 40.72 17.65
N MET A 840 -22.15 39.81 18.60
CA MET A 840 -22.93 38.60 18.84
C MET A 840 -23.82 38.79 20.07
N LYS A 841 -25.14 38.78 19.87
CA LYS A 841 -26.12 38.71 20.95
C LYS A 841 -26.38 37.24 21.28
N LEU A 842 -25.62 36.72 22.24
CA LEU A 842 -25.72 35.35 22.75
C LEU A 842 -26.25 35.39 24.18
N VAL A 843 -27.15 34.47 24.50
CA VAL A 843 -27.61 34.14 25.85
C VAL A 843 -26.77 32.96 26.33
N LEU A 844 -26.08 33.08 27.45
CA LEU A 844 -25.20 32.04 27.99
C LEU A 844 -25.92 31.19 29.05
N PHE A 845 -26.60 30.14 28.61
CA PHE A 845 -27.17 29.10 29.47
C PHE A 845 -26.23 27.89 29.59
N LEU A 846 -26.51 26.99 30.54
CA LEU A 846 -25.58 25.94 30.98
C LEU A 846 -25.04 25.03 29.86
N ASP A 847 -25.86 24.65 28.87
CA ASP A 847 -25.38 23.84 27.74
C ASP A 847 -24.51 24.65 26.76
N ALA A 848 -24.84 25.94 26.53
CA ALA A 848 -24.01 26.83 25.72
C ALA A 848 -22.64 27.05 26.37
N ILE A 849 -22.61 27.27 27.70
CA ILE A 849 -21.38 27.31 28.51
C ILE A 849 -20.61 26.00 28.38
N SER A 850 -21.28 24.85 28.52
CA SER A 850 -20.66 23.53 28.38
C SER A 850 -20.02 23.32 27.00
N HIS A 851 -20.69 23.74 25.92
CA HIS A 851 -20.13 23.71 24.57
C HIS A 851 -18.94 24.67 24.38
N VAL A 852 -18.94 25.86 25.01
CA VAL A 852 -17.77 26.76 25.00
C VAL A 852 -16.58 26.08 25.71
N CYS A 853 -16.79 25.46 26.87
CA CYS A 853 -15.75 24.71 27.58
C CYS A 853 -15.19 23.57 26.70
N ARG A 854 -16.05 22.79 26.02
CA ARG A 854 -15.64 21.72 25.08
C ARG A 854 -14.77 22.27 23.95
N ILE A 855 -15.19 23.37 23.30
CA ILE A 855 -14.44 23.97 22.20
C ILE A 855 -13.09 24.49 22.70
N SER A 856 -13.03 25.18 23.84
CA SER A 856 -11.79 25.66 24.47
C SER A 856 -10.83 24.50 24.77
N ARG A 857 -11.34 23.42 25.38
CA ARG A 857 -10.60 22.17 25.65
C ARG A 857 -10.08 21.48 24.38
N ILE A 858 -10.78 21.59 23.24
CA ILE A 858 -10.30 21.03 21.97
C ILE A 858 -9.20 21.91 21.35
N ILE A 859 -9.37 23.23 21.29
CA ILE A 859 -8.36 24.12 20.67
C ILE A 859 -7.09 24.25 21.52
N ARG A 860 -7.16 24.09 22.83
CA ARG A 860 -5.97 24.02 23.71
C ARG A 860 -5.04 22.84 23.40
N GLN A 861 -5.57 21.75 22.82
CA GLN A 861 -4.75 20.57 22.53
C GLN A 861 -3.92 20.76 21.26
N PRO A 862 -2.61 20.44 21.25
CA PRO A 862 -1.82 20.44 20.03
C PRO A 862 -2.41 19.44 19.03
N MET A 863 -2.56 19.85 17.77
CA MET A 863 -3.28 19.12 16.72
C MET A 863 -4.79 18.92 17.00
N GLY A 864 -5.35 19.68 17.96
CA GLY A 864 -6.76 19.66 18.34
C GLY A 864 -7.64 20.30 17.29
N ASN A 865 -8.37 19.48 16.55
CA ASN A 865 -9.35 19.89 15.54
C ASN A 865 -10.76 19.52 16.02
N ALA A 866 -11.79 20.29 15.66
CA ALA A 866 -13.17 20.06 16.10
C ALA A 866 -14.12 19.81 14.91
N LEU A 867 -15.06 18.88 15.10
CA LEU A 867 -16.19 18.66 14.18
C LEU A 867 -17.50 18.87 14.96
N LEU A 868 -18.11 20.05 14.81
CA LEU A 868 -19.32 20.45 15.53
C LEU A 868 -20.57 20.05 14.73
N LEU A 869 -21.24 19.00 15.18
CA LEU A 869 -22.41 18.42 14.52
C LEU A 869 -23.67 18.98 15.17
N GLY A 870 -24.54 19.62 14.39
CA GLY A 870 -25.76 20.22 14.93
C GLY A 870 -26.69 20.81 13.88
N MET A 871 -27.89 21.20 14.32
CA MET A 871 -28.87 21.86 13.45
C MET A 871 -28.43 23.27 13.04
N GLY A 872 -29.07 23.81 12.00
CA GLY A 872 -28.96 25.25 11.69
C GLY A 872 -29.48 26.06 12.88
N GLY A 873 -28.76 27.12 13.27
CA GLY A 873 -29.14 27.96 14.41
C GLY A 873 -28.68 27.46 15.80
N SER A 874 -28.05 26.27 15.92
CA SER A 874 -27.59 25.70 17.20
C SER A 874 -26.36 26.39 17.81
N GLY A 875 -26.14 27.69 17.58
CA GLY A 875 -25.04 28.48 18.18
C GLY A 875 -23.60 28.16 17.71
N ARG A 876 -23.34 26.99 17.11
CA ARG A 876 -22.00 26.45 16.74
C ARG A 876 -20.95 27.50 16.34
N GLN A 877 -21.17 28.25 15.26
CA GLN A 877 -20.21 29.27 14.79
C GLN A 877 -19.96 30.38 15.82
N SER A 878 -20.99 30.80 16.54
CA SER A 878 -20.91 31.90 17.52
C SER A 878 -20.18 31.47 18.79
N LEU A 879 -20.43 30.25 19.27
CA LEU A 879 -19.69 29.68 20.40
C LEU A 879 -18.22 29.44 20.04
N THR A 880 -17.91 28.99 18.81
CA THR A 880 -16.52 28.90 18.34
C THR A 880 -15.83 30.26 18.32
N ARG A 881 -16.52 31.33 17.85
CA ARG A 881 -15.95 32.69 17.86
C ARG A 881 -15.62 33.16 19.27
N LEU A 882 -16.50 32.91 20.24
CA LEU A 882 -16.27 33.25 21.64
C LEU A 882 -15.08 32.46 22.23
N ALA A 883 -15.06 31.13 22.08
CA ALA A 883 -13.96 30.30 22.58
C ALA A 883 -12.59 30.66 21.94
N THR A 884 -12.59 30.99 20.64
CA THR A 884 -11.38 31.44 19.93
C THR A 884 -10.88 32.78 20.48
N PHE A 885 -11.78 33.69 20.85
CA PHE A 885 -11.45 34.99 21.43
C PHE A 885 -10.90 34.87 22.85
N MET A 886 -11.48 34.00 23.69
CA MET A 886 -10.99 33.69 25.05
C MET A 886 -9.57 33.10 25.05
N ALA A 887 -9.24 32.32 24.02
CA ALA A 887 -7.91 31.77 23.79
C ALA A 887 -6.94 32.77 23.12
N GLU A 888 -7.40 33.96 22.71
CA GLU A 888 -6.63 34.98 21.96
C GLU A 888 -6.08 34.51 20.60
N PHE A 889 -6.62 33.40 20.07
CA PHE A 889 -6.16 32.81 18.81
C PHE A 889 -6.63 33.60 17.59
N TYR A 890 -5.81 33.60 16.53
CA TYR A 890 -6.16 34.27 15.28
C TYR A 890 -7.27 33.52 14.54
N ARG A 891 -8.50 34.06 14.60
CA ARG A 891 -9.66 33.50 13.91
C ARG A 891 -9.67 33.85 12.41
N PHE A 892 -9.63 32.82 11.56
CA PHE A 892 -9.91 32.92 10.13
C PHE A 892 -11.27 32.30 9.76
N GLN A 893 -12.04 32.97 8.91
CA GLN A 893 -13.29 32.45 8.31
C GLN A 893 -13.47 33.08 6.94
N ILE A 894 -13.76 32.27 5.93
CA ILE A 894 -13.91 32.69 4.53
C ILE A 894 -15.18 33.52 4.32
N GLU A 895 -15.09 34.62 3.60
CA GLU A 895 -16.25 35.38 3.13
C GLU A 895 -16.57 35.02 1.66
N LEU A 896 -17.64 34.25 1.44
CA LEU A 896 -18.02 33.81 0.10
C LEU A 896 -18.56 34.96 -0.75
N SER A 897 -17.78 35.43 -1.72
CA SER A 897 -18.27 36.24 -2.83
C SER A 897 -18.98 35.36 -3.89
N LYS A 898 -19.70 35.97 -4.83
CA LYS A 898 -20.26 35.22 -5.99
C LYS A 898 -19.17 34.56 -6.83
N VAL A 899 -18.03 35.24 -7.00
CA VAL A 899 -16.90 34.82 -7.85
C VAL A 899 -16.01 33.76 -7.17
N TYR A 900 -16.00 33.69 -5.84
CA TYR A 900 -15.14 32.78 -5.06
C TYR A 900 -15.22 31.33 -5.54
N GLY A 901 -14.11 30.81 -6.06
CA GLY A 901 -13.92 29.47 -6.61
C GLY A 901 -12.76 28.74 -5.94
N THR A 902 -12.05 27.91 -6.70
CA THR A 902 -10.95 27.06 -6.21
C THR A 902 -9.60 27.78 -6.15
N THR A 903 -9.41 28.83 -6.93
CA THR A 903 -8.21 29.69 -6.93
C THR A 903 -8.13 30.49 -5.63
N GLU A 904 -9.17 31.24 -5.31
CA GLU A 904 -9.23 32.10 -4.11
C GLU A 904 -9.17 31.24 -2.84
N TRP A 905 -9.86 30.10 -2.83
CA TRP A 905 -9.78 29.11 -1.76
C TRP A 905 -8.35 28.65 -1.48
N ARG A 906 -7.56 28.36 -2.52
CA ARG A 906 -6.18 27.91 -2.33
C ARG A 906 -5.28 29.02 -1.85
N ASP A 907 -5.44 30.26 -2.32
CA ASP A 907 -4.66 31.38 -1.80
C ASP A 907 -5.01 31.72 -0.35
N ASP A 908 -6.28 31.72 0.05
CA ASP A 908 -6.72 31.92 1.44
C ASP A 908 -6.11 30.87 2.40
N ILE A 909 -6.20 29.59 2.01
CA ILE A 909 -5.62 28.47 2.78
C ILE A 909 -4.09 28.59 2.84
N LYS A 910 -3.43 28.96 1.74
CA LYS A 910 -1.98 29.15 1.68
C LYS A 910 -1.51 30.23 2.64
N GLN A 911 -2.17 31.39 2.67
CA GLN A 911 -1.83 32.48 3.59
C GLN A 911 -2.03 32.06 5.06
N LEU A 912 -3.09 31.31 5.36
CA LEU A 912 -3.33 30.78 6.70
C LEU A 912 -2.24 29.80 7.15
N MET A 913 -1.82 28.88 6.26
CA MET A 913 -0.74 27.93 6.54
C MET A 913 0.61 28.63 6.72
N LEU A 914 0.95 29.61 5.87
CA LEU A 914 2.17 30.42 6.01
C LEU A 914 2.20 31.17 7.35
N LYS A 915 1.06 31.73 7.79
CA LYS A 915 0.94 32.41 9.09
C LYS A 915 1.11 31.45 10.27
N ALA A 916 0.46 30.29 10.24
CA ALA A 916 0.58 29.28 11.29
C ALA A 916 1.99 28.65 11.35
N GLY A 917 2.64 28.44 10.20
CA GLY A 917 3.95 27.81 10.09
C GLY A 917 5.12 28.77 10.30
N LEU A 918 5.21 29.87 9.54
CA LEU A 918 6.37 30.78 9.57
C LEU A 918 6.34 31.72 10.77
N LEU A 919 5.19 32.36 11.02
CA LEU A 919 5.04 33.35 12.10
C LEU A 919 4.67 32.70 13.45
N ARG A 920 4.39 31.39 13.45
CA ARG A 920 3.97 30.59 14.62
C ARG A 920 2.74 31.15 15.35
N VAL A 921 1.84 31.82 14.65
CA VAL A 921 0.62 32.37 15.25
C VAL A 921 -0.43 31.27 15.38
N GLU A 922 -0.84 30.98 16.61
CA GLU A 922 -1.95 30.06 16.91
C GLU A 922 -3.23 30.59 16.26
N SER A 923 -3.82 29.77 15.39
CA SER A 923 -4.82 30.18 14.41
C SER A 923 -5.96 29.18 14.35
N VAL A 924 -7.21 29.66 14.41
CA VAL A 924 -8.42 28.83 14.29
C VAL A 924 -9.07 29.08 12.93
N PHE A 925 -9.17 28.03 12.11
CA PHE A 925 -9.96 28.05 10.89
C PHE A 925 -11.40 27.61 11.18
N LEU A 926 -12.35 28.55 11.13
CA LEU A 926 -13.78 28.25 11.24
C LEU A 926 -14.38 28.04 9.84
N PHE A 927 -14.85 26.81 9.57
CA PHE A 927 -15.43 26.43 8.27
C PHE A 927 -16.81 25.78 8.43
N SER A 928 -17.80 26.26 7.68
CA SER A 928 -19.18 25.78 7.72
C SER A 928 -19.54 24.97 6.48
N ASP A 929 -20.41 23.98 6.66
CA ASP A 929 -21.16 23.32 5.59
C ASP A 929 -21.76 24.27 4.53
N THR A 930 -22.33 25.41 4.95
CA THR A 930 -22.86 26.46 4.06
C THR A 930 -21.79 27.14 3.19
N GLN A 931 -20.51 27.02 3.53
CA GLN A 931 -19.39 27.57 2.75
C GLN A 931 -18.84 26.57 1.71
N ILE A 932 -19.31 25.33 1.69
CA ILE A 932 -18.84 24.29 0.77
C ILE A 932 -19.48 24.47 -0.62
N LYS A 933 -18.83 25.25 -1.49
CA LYS A 933 -19.18 25.36 -2.92
C LYS A 933 -18.71 24.16 -3.76
N SER A 934 -17.59 23.55 -3.39
CA SER A 934 -16.98 22.43 -4.12
C SER A 934 -16.44 21.39 -3.15
N GLU A 935 -16.61 20.11 -3.47
CA GLU A 935 -16.07 18.99 -2.68
C GLU A 935 -14.53 18.97 -2.68
N THR A 936 -13.87 19.70 -3.59
CA THR A 936 -12.40 19.92 -3.56
C THR A 936 -11.94 20.66 -2.30
N PHE A 937 -12.79 21.51 -1.70
CA PHE A 937 -12.46 22.19 -0.45
C PHE A 937 -12.31 21.21 0.71
N LEU A 938 -13.16 20.16 0.74
CA LEU A 938 -13.07 19.09 1.74
C LEU A 938 -11.87 18.15 1.49
N GLU A 939 -11.43 18.01 0.24
CA GLU A 939 -10.21 17.28 -0.10
C GLU A 939 -8.96 18.01 0.40
N ASP A 940 -8.83 19.31 0.11
CA ASP A 940 -7.71 20.13 0.61
C ASP A 940 -7.71 20.14 2.15
N LEU A 941 -8.88 20.27 2.81
CA LEU A 941 -9.01 20.14 4.26
C LEU A 941 -8.63 18.76 4.81
N ASN A 942 -9.01 17.66 4.14
CA ASN A 942 -8.63 16.31 4.54
C ASN A 942 -7.10 16.13 4.49
N ASN A 943 -6.42 16.78 3.54
CA ASN A 943 -4.96 16.79 3.45
C ASN A 943 -4.33 17.60 4.60
N ILE A 944 -4.82 18.82 4.89
CA ILE A 944 -4.39 19.62 6.06
C ILE A 944 -4.53 18.82 7.36
N LEU A 945 -5.67 18.17 7.58
CA LEU A 945 -5.89 17.35 8.78
C LEU A 945 -4.92 16.16 8.87
N ASN A 946 -4.54 15.53 7.76
CA ASN A 946 -3.70 14.33 7.73
C ASN A 946 -2.19 14.59 7.73
N SER A 947 -1.71 15.49 6.86
CA SER A 947 -0.28 15.79 6.66
C SER A 947 0.11 17.20 7.10
N GLY A 948 -0.84 18.12 7.26
CA GLY A 948 -0.54 19.55 7.46
C GLY A 948 -0.14 20.26 6.18
N ASP A 949 -0.48 19.71 5.01
CA ASP A 949 -0.08 20.23 3.70
C ASP A 949 -1.17 20.08 2.64
N VAL A 950 -1.14 20.93 1.62
CA VAL A 950 -1.98 20.84 0.42
C VAL A 950 -1.06 20.69 -0.79
N PRO A 951 -1.14 19.58 -1.55
CA PRO A 951 -0.16 19.31 -2.60
C PRO A 951 -0.17 20.38 -3.71
N ASN A 952 1.03 20.85 -4.07
CA ASN A 952 1.29 21.90 -5.07
C ASN A 952 0.58 23.25 -4.79
N ILE A 953 0.44 23.64 -3.51
CA ILE A 953 -0.13 24.94 -3.12
C ILE A 953 0.89 26.10 -3.17
N TYR A 954 2.17 25.83 -2.89
CA TYR A 954 3.23 26.84 -2.84
C TYR A 954 3.96 27.02 -4.18
N GLN A 955 4.32 28.26 -4.49
CA GLN A 955 5.22 28.61 -5.58
C GLN A 955 6.70 28.36 -5.20
N PRO A 956 7.63 28.24 -6.18
CA PRO A 956 9.05 27.99 -5.89
C PRO A 956 9.68 29.01 -4.94
N ASP A 957 9.37 30.29 -5.10
CA ASP A 957 9.90 31.37 -4.27
C ASP A 957 9.39 31.30 -2.82
N GLU A 958 8.13 30.90 -2.64
CA GLU A 958 7.51 30.68 -1.32
C GLU A 958 8.16 29.47 -0.63
N MET A 959 8.46 28.40 -1.37
CA MET A 959 9.14 27.20 -0.85
C MET A 959 10.57 27.52 -0.38
N ASP A 960 11.33 28.31 -1.13
CA ASP A 960 12.68 28.70 -0.71
C ASP A 960 12.65 29.63 0.52
N SER A 961 11.63 30.49 0.67
CA SER A 961 11.38 31.25 1.91
C SER A 961 11.11 30.34 3.12
N ILE A 962 10.27 29.32 2.95
CA ILE A 962 10.03 28.30 3.99
C ILE A 962 11.34 27.60 4.38
N TYR A 963 12.15 27.17 3.40
CA TYR A 963 13.41 26.48 3.65
C TYR A 963 14.45 27.34 4.37
N GLN A 964 14.50 28.65 4.12
CA GLN A 964 15.40 29.56 4.81
C GLN A 964 15.01 29.72 6.28
N ASN A 965 13.72 29.97 6.58
CA ASN A 965 13.22 30.16 7.94
C ASN A 965 13.31 28.88 8.79
N MET A 966 13.05 27.70 8.22
CA MET A 966 13.10 26.43 8.97
C MET A 966 14.52 25.96 9.31
N LYS A 967 15.56 26.56 8.70
CA LYS A 967 16.94 26.08 8.84
C LYS A 967 17.50 26.21 10.25
N GLY A 968 17.17 27.27 10.98
CA GLY A 968 17.61 27.46 12.37
C GLY A 968 17.01 26.42 13.31
N ILE A 969 15.68 26.25 13.28
CA ILE A 969 14.94 25.25 14.06
C ILE A 969 15.47 23.83 13.81
N LEU A 970 15.77 23.51 12.55
CA LEU A 970 16.27 22.20 12.18
C LEU A 970 17.70 21.94 12.71
N GLN A 971 18.52 22.98 12.85
CA GLN A 971 19.83 22.90 13.50
C GLN A 971 19.70 22.71 15.02
N GLU A 972 18.75 23.39 15.68
CA GLU A 972 18.42 23.17 17.10
C GLU A 972 17.97 21.72 17.36
N MET A 973 17.19 21.14 16.44
CA MET A 973 16.75 19.74 16.50
C MET A 973 17.85 18.72 16.12
N GLY A 974 19.07 19.15 15.79
CA GLY A 974 20.20 18.28 15.46
C GLY A 974 20.03 17.45 14.18
N MET A 975 19.06 17.79 13.32
CA MET A 975 18.80 17.04 12.08
C MET A 975 19.64 17.56 10.90
N THR A 976 19.77 16.75 9.85
CA THR A 976 20.50 17.17 8.64
C THR A 976 19.63 18.07 7.75
N PRO A 977 20.14 19.21 7.25
CA PRO A 977 19.36 20.18 6.48
C PRO A 977 19.15 19.71 5.04
N THR A 978 18.19 18.81 4.84
CA THR A 978 17.66 18.41 3.54
C THR A 978 16.34 19.14 3.26
N LYS A 979 15.98 19.35 1.99
CA LYS A 979 14.70 20.00 1.61
C LYS A 979 13.49 19.26 2.22
N SER A 980 13.52 17.92 2.24
CA SER A 980 12.47 17.09 2.82
C SER A 980 12.35 17.28 4.34
N ASN A 981 13.48 17.32 5.08
CA ASN A 981 13.45 17.52 6.53
C ASN A 981 13.00 18.94 6.91
N LEU A 982 13.45 19.96 6.18
CA LEU A 982 13.01 21.35 6.39
C LEU A 982 11.50 21.50 6.20
N PHE A 983 10.93 20.83 5.19
CA PHE A 983 9.48 20.84 4.96
C PHE A 983 8.71 20.07 6.04
N ALA A 984 9.24 18.95 6.53
CA ALA A 984 8.62 18.19 7.62
C ALA A 984 8.54 18.99 8.93
N VAL A 985 9.57 19.80 9.24
CA VAL A 985 9.55 20.73 10.39
C VAL A 985 8.47 21.80 10.21
N TYR A 986 8.35 22.40 9.01
CA TYR A 986 7.28 23.35 8.70
C TYR A 986 5.89 22.73 8.84
N GLN A 987 5.64 21.54 8.26
CA GLN A 987 4.39 20.80 8.41
C GLN A 987 4.04 20.54 9.89
N LYS A 988 5.03 20.16 10.71
CA LYS A 988 4.84 19.98 12.15
C LYS A 988 4.43 21.28 12.85
N GLN A 989 5.00 22.43 12.48
CA GLN A 989 4.60 23.73 13.03
C GLN A 989 3.18 24.12 12.59
N VAL A 990 2.84 23.97 11.31
CA VAL A 990 1.48 24.19 10.81
C VAL A 990 0.47 23.35 11.61
N ARG A 991 0.69 22.05 11.81
CA ARG A 991 -0.23 21.18 12.58
C ARG A 991 -0.26 21.44 14.07
N SER A 992 0.76 22.09 14.62
CA SER A 992 0.78 22.47 16.04
C SER A 992 -0.06 23.71 16.31
N ASN A 993 -0.07 24.66 15.36
CA ASN A 993 -0.61 26.01 15.54
C ASN A 993 -1.93 26.25 14.77
N LEU A 994 -2.28 25.40 13.79
CA LEU A 994 -3.51 25.50 13.00
C LEU A 994 -4.58 24.54 13.52
N HIS A 995 -5.64 25.10 14.10
CA HIS A 995 -6.79 24.36 14.60
C HIS A 995 -7.96 24.52 13.63
N THR A 996 -8.45 23.43 13.06
CA THR A 996 -9.60 23.46 12.16
C THR A 996 -10.88 23.13 12.92
N VAL A 997 -11.85 24.04 12.90
CA VAL A 997 -13.19 23.86 13.48
C VAL A 997 -14.21 23.82 12.35
N ILE A 998 -14.76 22.63 12.11
CA ILE A 998 -15.67 22.36 11.01
C ILE A 998 -17.09 22.21 11.58
N THR A 999 -18.05 22.97 11.06
CA THR A 999 -19.45 22.90 11.50
C THR A 999 -20.30 22.28 10.39
N MET A 1000 -20.91 21.10 10.63
CA MET A 1000 -21.78 20.41 9.66
C MET A 1000 -23.14 20.04 10.26
N SER A 1001 -24.21 20.15 9.46
CA SER A 1001 -25.48 19.49 9.78
C SER A 1001 -25.34 17.96 9.64
N PRO A 1002 -25.79 17.17 10.62
CA PRO A 1002 -25.76 15.71 10.54
C PRO A 1002 -26.89 15.13 9.67
N ILE A 1003 -27.80 15.96 9.15
CA ILE A 1003 -28.95 15.52 8.35
C ILE A 1003 -28.55 15.27 6.89
N GLY A 1004 -29.06 14.17 6.35
CA GLY A 1004 -29.01 13.85 4.92
C GLY A 1004 -27.90 12.88 4.52
N GLU A 1005 -28.01 12.36 3.31
CA GLU A 1005 -27.05 11.37 2.78
C GLU A 1005 -25.70 12.00 2.42
N ILE A 1006 -25.69 13.29 2.07
CA ILE A 1006 -24.48 14.06 1.73
C ILE A 1006 -23.49 14.05 2.90
N PHE A 1007 -23.96 14.21 4.13
CA PHE A 1007 -23.12 14.12 5.33
C PHE A 1007 -22.46 12.74 5.46
N ARG A 1008 -23.25 11.66 5.35
CA ARG A 1008 -22.74 10.27 5.40
C ARG A 1008 -21.81 9.93 4.22
N ALA A 1009 -21.99 10.56 3.07
CA ALA A 1009 -21.09 10.42 1.93
C ALA A 1009 -19.75 11.12 2.19
N ARG A 1010 -19.77 12.35 2.69
CA ARG A 1010 -18.57 13.12 3.05
C ARG A 1010 -17.73 12.45 4.13
N LEU A 1011 -18.33 11.93 5.21
CA LEU A 1011 -17.55 11.21 6.24
C LEU A 1011 -16.85 9.95 5.71
N ARG A 1012 -17.46 9.25 4.72
CA ARG A 1012 -16.82 8.09 4.05
C ARG A 1012 -15.74 8.49 3.05
N GLN A 1013 -15.89 9.63 2.37
CA GLN A 1013 -14.91 10.15 1.42
C GLN A 1013 -13.72 10.84 2.08
N PHE A 1014 -13.92 11.41 3.28
CA PHE A 1014 -12.93 12.18 4.02
C PHE A 1014 -12.80 11.69 5.49
N PRO A 1015 -12.21 10.50 5.72
CA PRO A 1015 -12.13 9.91 7.07
C PRO A 1015 -11.33 10.76 8.07
N ALA A 1016 -10.49 11.70 7.63
CA ALA A 1016 -9.77 12.60 8.52
C ALA A 1016 -10.72 13.45 9.38
N LEU A 1017 -11.92 13.79 8.85
CA LEU A 1017 -12.95 14.54 9.56
C LEU A 1017 -13.41 13.84 10.86
N VAL A 1018 -13.36 12.51 10.92
CA VAL A 1018 -13.72 11.73 12.11
C VAL A 1018 -12.48 11.28 12.89
N ASN A 1019 -11.43 10.86 12.18
CA ASN A 1019 -10.24 10.26 12.80
C ASN A 1019 -9.25 11.26 13.40
N ASN A 1020 -9.29 12.53 12.98
CA ASN A 1020 -8.34 13.58 13.41
C ASN A 1020 -9.04 14.71 14.17
N CYS A 1021 -10.36 14.90 14.01
CA CYS A 1021 -11.14 15.83 14.83
C CYS A 1021 -11.69 15.18 16.11
N THR A 1022 -12.05 15.98 17.10
CA THR A 1022 -12.94 15.60 18.20
C THR A 1022 -14.35 16.05 17.83
N ILE A 1023 -15.33 15.16 18.02
CA ILE A 1023 -16.74 15.43 17.68
C ILE A 1023 -17.43 16.00 18.91
N ASP A 1024 -18.15 17.10 18.71
CA ASP A 1024 -19.06 17.68 19.70
C ASP A 1024 -20.47 17.73 19.11
N TRP A 1025 -21.41 17.02 19.74
CA TRP A 1025 -22.78 16.90 19.29
C TRP A 1025 -23.71 17.92 19.96
N PHE A 1026 -24.25 18.82 19.15
CA PHE A 1026 -25.24 19.83 19.54
C PHE A 1026 -26.64 19.22 19.40
N SER A 1027 -27.18 18.77 20.54
CA SER A 1027 -28.58 18.39 20.71
C SER A 1027 -29.52 19.59 20.47
N ALA A 1028 -30.83 19.34 20.40
CA ALA A 1028 -31.81 20.42 20.54
C ALA A 1028 -31.67 21.05 21.95
N TRP A 1029 -31.81 22.38 22.04
CA TRP A 1029 -31.73 23.07 23.32
C TRP A 1029 -32.91 22.67 24.24
N PRO A 1030 -32.68 22.42 25.53
CA PRO A 1030 -33.74 22.06 26.47
C PRO A 1030 -34.66 23.25 26.79
N ASP A 1031 -35.84 22.96 27.34
CA ASP A 1031 -36.82 24.00 27.70
C ASP A 1031 -36.28 25.01 28.73
N SER A 1032 -35.31 24.62 29.56
CA SER A 1032 -34.59 25.52 30.48
C SER A 1032 -33.81 26.61 29.74
N ALA A 1033 -33.20 26.30 28.58
CA ALA A 1033 -32.54 27.28 27.73
C ALA A 1033 -33.54 28.28 27.14
N LEU A 1034 -34.74 27.80 26.76
CA LEU A 1034 -35.83 28.66 26.32
C LEU A 1034 -36.22 29.64 27.44
N GLN A 1035 -36.45 29.14 28.66
CA GLN A 1035 -36.80 29.97 29.82
C GLN A 1035 -35.76 31.07 30.09
N VAL A 1036 -34.47 30.73 30.18
CA VAL A 1036 -33.40 31.72 30.40
C VAL A 1036 -33.37 32.76 29.28
N SER A 1037 -33.44 32.33 28.01
CA SER A 1037 -33.43 33.25 26.86
C SER A 1037 -34.65 34.17 26.78
N VAL A 1038 -35.80 33.75 27.32
CA VAL A 1038 -37.01 34.58 27.42
C VAL A 1038 -36.87 35.58 28.57
N ILE A 1039 -36.39 35.16 29.73
CA ILE A 1039 -36.21 36.03 30.92
C ILE A 1039 -35.23 37.17 30.60
N GLU A 1040 -34.04 36.86 30.09
CA GLU A 1040 -33.01 37.86 29.75
C GLU A 1040 -33.53 38.86 28.69
N LYS A 1041 -34.26 38.35 27.69
CA LYS A 1041 -34.84 39.18 26.64
C LYS A 1041 -36.01 40.04 27.14
N MET A 1042 -36.80 39.57 28.10
CA MET A 1042 -37.84 40.37 28.77
C MET A 1042 -37.23 41.47 29.65
N GLN A 1043 -36.17 41.16 30.40
CA GLN A 1043 -35.41 42.14 31.18
C GLN A 1043 -34.85 43.25 30.27
N HIS A 1044 -34.30 42.90 29.11
CA HIS A 1044 -33.81 43.88 28.13
C HIS A 1044 -34.90 44.70 27.41
N THR A 1045 -36.13 44.19 27.29
CA THR A 1045 -37.23 44.93 26.65
C THR A 1045 -38.10 45.74 27.63
N GLY A 1046 -37.85 45.63 28.93
CA GLY A 1046 -38.63 46.32 29.98
C GLY A 1046 -40.07 45.82 30.09
N ALA A 1047 -40.39 44.65 29.51
CA ALA A 1047 -41.71 44.05 29.54
C ALA A 1047 -41.93 43.27 30.84
N VAL A 1048 -42.21 44.01 31.92
CA VAL A 1048 -42.68 43.45 33.20
C VAL A 1048 -44.17 43.09 33.08
N TRP A 1049 -44.54 41.91 33.58
CA TRP A 1049 -45.91 41.53 33.94
C TRP A 1049 -46.03 41.48 35.47
#